data_AF-A0A2N3WR01-F1
#
_entry.id   AF-A0A2N3WR01-F1
#
_cell.length_a   1.000
_cell.length_b   1.000
_cell.length_c   1.000
_cell.angle_alpha   90.00
_cell.angle_beta   90.00
_cell.angle_gamma   90.00
#
_symmetry.space_group_name_H-M   'P 1'
#
loop_
_entity.id
_entity.type
_entity.pdbx_description
1 polymer ?
#
loop_
_entity_poly.entity_id
_entity_poly.type
_entity_poly.pdbx_seq_one_letter_code
_entity_poly.pdbx_strand_id
1 'polypeptide(L)'
;MNHRIALSFEDGVTRFVTCAPDQTVADASYRQRINIPLDCRDGACGTCKAFCESGEYEGGSYLEDALSADEAERGYVLPCSMKPKSDLVLQIASTSAVAKTQAAEHHGTLVALERLSPTTMSLTVEMRDRDRLAFLPGQYVNITVPGTDVTRSYSFSNAPGDERLTFLVKLTPGGVMSDYLTGRAKSGDELTFTGPHGSFFLRETDRPVLLLAGGTGLAPILSIVRTMRDSGVPRPAHLVYGVSTDDDLVETATLEKLAVEVPGLTWDYCVSDPRSAAPNKGYVTTLIRDEHLHGGDVAVYLCGPPPMVEAVRGHFASAGFEPTGFYYEKFALAAPVRAPEIPVQPVAADPEPEPELEFVASRALAGQELFPTVDLVPLRAGAALSAAEEARVARTIAGQEMLPPPEETPGEYEIGEEHPSVHESDAVFEARQALELGALELTIGRLTSGQLAGYRLLAESTVPYVDGDRFLDAAAYTETNAAFHDYLFTLTGNEHLLQAYQALGVKGHMAETLRNATWCHPRCTQDHLDLVAAFESGDRATARRLIAEHAERSKITTRRAMGGAAEGPKFLSPGRFAGKVVVVTGAAQGIGEATARRIAAEGGALVLADRSGLVGGLADELPEAAAVVADLETWPGAQAVAEAAVARYGRIDVLVNNVGGALRFKPFTEFSPDEIEAELRRSLLTTLLSCRAALPSMAQRGSGVIVNVSSAATRGIHRIPYSAAKGGINALTASLAFEYADAGIRVVATAPGGTEAPPRRIPRGGPDPVTDQEREWFQAHIDQTVGSSLLKRYGTLDEQAAAIAFLASDEASYVTGTVLPVAGGDLG
;
A
#
# COMPACT_ATOMS: atom_id res chain seq x y z
N MET A 1 -22.29 1.67 16.64
CA MET A 1 -23.38 0.66 16.64
C MET A 1 -23.14 -0.26 15.45
N ASN A 2 -23.44 -1.55 15.56
CA ASN A 2 -23.32 -2.44 14.39
C ASN A 2 -24.44 -2.15 13.39
N HIS A 3 -24.11 -2.24 12.11
CA HIS A 3 -25.04 -2.04 11.01
C HIS A 3 -25.57 -3.39 10.50
N ARG A 4 -26.84 -3.41 10.12
CA ARG A 4 -27.49 -4.57 9.53
C ARG A 4 -27.46 -4.45 8.02
N ILE A 5 -26.81 -5.40 7.36
CA ILE A 5 -26.63 -5.40 5.90
C ILE A 5 -27.51 -6.49 5.30
N ALA A 6 -28.44 -6.11 4.44
CA ALA A 6 -29.25 -7.02 3.65
C ALA A 6 -28.51 -7.37 2.34
N LEU A 7 -28.22 -8.65 2.14
CA LEU A 7 -27.59 -9.20 0.94
C LEU A 7 -28.68 -9.90 0.12
N SER A 8 -29.17 -9.23 -0.93
CA SER A 8 -30.16 -9.77 -1.86
C SER A 8 -29.45 -10.50 -3.00
N PHE A 9 -29.76 -11.78 -3.17
CA PHE A 9 -29.17 -12.65 -4.20
C PHE A 9 -30.10 -12.77 -5.41
N GLU A 10 -29.53 -13.19 -6.55
CA GLU A 10 -30.27 -13.31 -7.82
C GLU A 10 -31.38 -14.38 -7.81
N ASP A 11 -31.31 -15.35 -6.90
CA ASP A 11 -32.35 -16.37 -6.66
C ASP A 11 -33.53 -15.84 -5.82
N GLY A 12 -33.59 -14.54 -5.57
CA GLY A 12 -34.65 -13.86 -4.81
C GLY A 12 -34.55 -14.04 -3.30
N VAL A 13 -33.47 -14.67 -2.81
CA VAL A 13 -33.24 -14.87 -1.38
C VAL A 13 -32.49 -13.68 -0.82
N THR A 14 -32.95 -13.12 0.30
CA THR A 14 -32.21 -12.11 1.07
C THR A 14 -31.63 -12.72 2.34
N ARG A 15 -30.35 -12.45 2.62
CA ARG A 15 -29.68 -12.78 3.88
C ARG A 15 -29.30 -11.51 4.62
N PHE A 16 -29.28 -11.58 5.95
CA PHE A 16 -28.84 -10.45 6.77
C PHE A 16 -27.52 -10.80 7.44
N VAL A 17 -26.59 -9.85 7.39
CA VAL A 17 -25.31 -9.94 8.11
C VAL A 17 -25.14 -8.71 9.00
N THR A 18 -24.63 -8.93 10.21
CA THR A 18 -24.25 -7.84 11.11
C THR A 18 -22.82 -7.42 10.82
N CYS A 19 -22.61 -6.15 10.49
CA CYS A 19 -21.32 -5.58 10.16
C CYS A 19 -20.93 -4.52 11.19
N ALA A 20 -19.71 -4.59 11.72
CA ALA A 20 -19.19 -3.52 12.56
C ALA A 20 -18.80 -2.30 11.68
N PRO A 21 -18.82 -1.05 12.19
CA PRO A 21 -18.50 0.14 11.41
C PRO A 21 -17.07 0.16 10.82
N ASP A 22 -16.13 -0.51 11.48
CA ASP A 22 -14.71 -0.62 11.07
C ASP A 22 -14.44 -1.84 10.17
N GLN A 23 -15.44 -2.68 9.96
CA GLN A 23 -15.34 -3.92 9.22
C GLN A 23 -15.88 -3.77 7.79
N THR A 24 -15.22 -4.43 6.82
CA THR A 24 -15.72 -4.49 5.45
C THR A 24 -16.96 -5.38 5.35
N VAL A 25 -17.87 -5.07 4.42
CA VAL A 25 -19.07 -5.90 4.20
C VAL A 25 -18.70 -7.33 3.81
N ALA A 26 -17.64 -7.51 3.00
CA ALA A 26 -17.13 -8.83 2.64
C ALA A 26 -16.66 -9.63 3.87
N ASP A 27 -15.86 -9.04 4.76
CA ASP A 27 -15.40 -9.74 5.96
C ASP A 27 -16.56 -10.08 6.90
N ALA A 28 -17.54 -9.17 7.04
CA ALA A 28 -18.74 -9.43 7.82
C ALA A 28 -19.56 -10.60 7.24
N SER A 29 -19.65 -10.67 5.91
CA SER A 29 -20.32 -11.73 5.16
C SER A 29 -19.62 -13.09 5.35
N TYR A 30 -18.30 -13.14 5.15
CA TYR A 30 -17.50 -14.36 5.30
C TYR A 30 -17.46 -14.86 6.75
N ARG A 31 -17.34 -13.97 7.74
CA ARG A 31 -17.41 -14.34 9.18
C ARG A 31 -18.73 -15.05 9.51
N GLN A 32 -19.83 -14.65 8.86
CA GLN A 32 -21.16 -15.21 9.04
C GLN A 32 -21.49 -16.35 8.06
N ARG A 33 -20.46 -16.88 7.37
CA ARG A 33 -20.56 -18.00 6.42
C ARG A 33 -21.51 -17.73 5.25
N ILE A 34 -21.56 -16.47 4.81
CA ILE A 34 -22.21 -16.04 3.57
C ILE A 34 -21.08 -15.56 2.64
N ASN A 35 -20.55 -16.49 1.87
CA ASN A 35 -19.40 -16.30 0.99
C ASN A 35 -19.84 -15.63 -0.32
N ILE A 36 -20.12 -14.33 -0.25
CA ILE A 36 -20.34 -13.52 -1.46
C ILE A 36 -19.11 -13.62 -2.38
N PRO A 37 -19.26 -13.39 -3.70
CA PRO A 37 -18.12 -13.42 -4.62
C PRO A 37 -16.96 -12.58 -4.09
N LEU A 38 -15.76 -13.17 -4.01
CA LEU A 38 -14.57 -12.54 -3.48
C LEU A 38 -13.33 -13.31 -3.93
N ASP A 39 -12.26 -12.59 -4.26
CA ASP A 39 -10.96 -13.17 -4.62
C ASP A 39 -9.81 -12.39 -3.96
N CYS A 40 -9.36 -11.28 -4.56
CA CYS A 40 -8.20 -10.49 -4.09
C CYS A 40 -8.31 -9.86 -2.68
N ARG A 41 -9.54 -9.55 -2.22
CA ARG A 41 -9.85 -8.81 -0.98
C ARG A 41 -9.23 -7.41 -0.83
N ASP A 42 -8.65 -6.84 -1.87
CA ASP A 42 -7.93 -5.55 -1.82
C ASP A 42 -8.46 -4.52 -2.84
N GLY A 43 -9.60 -4.81 -3.48
CA GLY A 43 -10.18 -3.93 -4.48
C GLY A 43 -9.44 -3.91 -5.81
N ALA A 44 -8.62 -4.92 -6.14
CA ALA A 44 -7.91 -4.99 -7.42
C ALA A 44 -8.63 -5.81 -8.52
N CYS A 45 -9.34 -6.89 -8.17
CA CYS A 45 -9.89 -7.84 -9.16
C CYS A 45 -11.33 -7.56 -9.61
N GLY A 46 -12.10 -6.75 -8.87
CA GLY A 46 -13.52 -6.49 -9.15
C GLY A 46 -14.49 -7.67 -8.90
N THR A 47 -14.03 -8.88 -8.56
CA THR A 47 -14.89 -10.07 -8.37
C THR A 47 -16.03 -9.85 -7.37
N CYS A 48 -15.81 -9.04 -6.32
CA CYS A 48 -16.83 -8.80 -5.30
C CYS A 48 -17.90 -7.77 -5.67
N LYS A 49 -17.80 -7.14 -6.85
CA LYS A 49 -18.68 -6.05 -7.27
C LYS A 49 -20.15 -6.37 -7.04
N ALA A 50 -20.80 -5.44 -6.36
CA ALA A 50 -22.21 -5.50 -5.97
C ALA A 50 -22.86 -4.15 -6.26
N PHE A 51 -24.18 -4.09 -6.26
CA PHE A 51 -24.92 -2.83 -6.38
C PHE A 51 -25.50 -2.44 -5.01
N CYS A 52 -25.27 -1.20 -4.59
CA CYS A 52 -25.81 -0.67 -3.32
C CYS A 52 -27.15 0.01 -3.58
N GLU A 53 -28.25 -0.65 -3.19
CA GLU A 53 -29.61 -0.15 -3.41
C GLU A 53 -29.99 0.93 -2.41
N SER A 54 -29.52 0.84 -1.16
CA SER A 54 -29.72 1.88 -0.15
C SER A 54 -28.71 1.82 0.99
N GLY A 55 -28.52 2.97 1.64
CA GLY A 55 -27.68 3.14 2.83
C GLY A 55 -26.36 3.88 2.54
N GLU A 56 -25.72 4.34 3.62
CA GLU A 56 -24.47 5.12 3.59
C GLU A 56 -23.28 4.23 3.90
N TYR A 57 -22.19 4.44 3.16
CA TYR A 57 -20.97 3.64 3.29
C TYR A 57 -19.72 4.46 2.98
N GLU A 58 -18.57 3.90 3.36
CA GLU A 58 -17.25 4.32 2.93
C GLU A 58 -16.72 3.30 1.91
N GLY A 59 -16.41 3.71 0.69
CA GLY A 59 -16.05 2.80 -0.41
C GLY A 59 -14.65 2.17 -0.32
N GLY A 60 -13.78 2.69 0.56
CA GLY A 60 -12.39 2.27 0.69
C GLY A 60 -11.54 2.57 -0.56
N SER A 61 -10.32 2.01 -0.61
CA SER A 61 -9.45 2.09 -1.78
C SER A 61 -9.65 0.88 -2.71
N TYR A 62 -9.58 1.13 -4.01
CA TYR A 62 -9.68 0.13 -5.07
C TYR A 62 -9.04 0.65 -6.36
N LEU A 63 -8.71 -0.26 -7.28
CA LEU A 63 -8.20 0.10 -8.61
C LEU A 63 -9.37 0.46 -9.53
N GLU A 64 -9.14 1.39 -10.47
CA GLU A 64 -10.13 1.77 -11.48
C GLU A 64 -10.55 0.58 -12.36
N ASP A 65 -9.64 -0.39 -12.55
CA ASP A 65 -9.94 -1.65 -13.26
C ASP A 65 -10.99 -2.51 -12.54
N ALA A 66 -11.07 -2.41 -11.20
CA ALA A 66 -11.99 -3.17 -10.37
C ALA A 66 -13.36 -2.50 -10.25
N LEU A 67 -13.41 -1.16 -10.14
CA LEU A 67 -14.62 -0.35 -10.11
C LEU A 67 -14.31 1.01 -10.74
N SER A 68 -14.89 1.30 -11.92
CA SER A 68 -14.65 2.56 -12.62
C SER A 68 -15.45 3.71 -11.99
N ALA A 69 -15.06 4.96 -12.26
CA ALA A 69 -15.80 6.14 -11.77
C ALA A 69 -17.28 6.10 -12.16
N ASP A 70 -17.59 5.82 -13.42
CA ASP A 70 -18.96 5.68 -13.93
C ASP A 70 -19.77 4.58 -13.21
N GLU A 71 -19.13 3.47 -12.81
CA GLU A 71 -19.81 2.39 -12.09
C GLU A 71 -20.11 2.81 -10.64
N ALA A 72 -19.15 3.48 -9.98
CA ALA A 72 -19.34 4.03 -8.65
C ALA A 72 -20.48 5.09 -8.63
N GLU A 73 -20.52 5.99 -9.61
CA GLU A 73 -21.60 6.98 -9.77
C GLU A 73 -22.97 6.33 -9.99
N ARG A 74 -22.99 5.19 -10.70
CA ARG A 74 -24.22 4.39 -10.90
C ARG A 74 -24.62 3.59 -9.67
N GLY A 75 -23.87 3.61 -8.56
CA GLY A 75 -24.20 2.93 -7.31
C GLY A 75 -23.58 1.52 -7.15
N TYR A 76 -22.63 1.13 -8.02
CA TYR A 76 -21.85 -0.09 -7.82
C TYR A 76 -20.77 0.12 -6.76
N VAL A 77 -20.48 -0.95 -6.03
CA VAL A 77 -19.58 -0.95 -4.87
C VAL A 77 -18.73 -2.21 -4.84
N LEU A 78 -17.63 -2.17 -4.10
CA LEU A 78 -16.80 -3.33 -3.80
C LEU A 78 -16.92 -3.68 -2.31
N PRO A 79 -17.72 -4.70 -1.93
CA PRO A 79 -17.86 -5.17 -0.56
C PRO A 79 -16.54 -5.44 0.18
N CYS A 80 -15.44 -5.75 -0.52
CA CYS A 80 -14.12 -5.95 0.09
C CYS A 80 -13.43 -4.66 0.52
N SER A 81 -13.82 -3.51 -0.04
CA SER A 81 -13.30 -2.19 0.32
C SER A 81 -14.36 -1.37 1.08
N MET A 82 -15.64 -1.75 0.96
CA MET A 82 -16.80 -1.05 1.52
C MET A 82 -16.99 -1.30 3.02
N LYS A 83 -17.09 -0.22 3.81
CA LYS A 83 -17.50 -0.23 5.23
C LYS A 83 -18.83 0.50 5.42
N PRO A 84 -19.81 -0.06 6.15
CA PRO A 84 -21.11 0.58 6.33
C PRO A 84 -21.06 1.73 7.35
N LYS A 85 -21.70 2.86 7.02
CA LYS A 85 -22.02 3.98 7.93
C LYS A 85 -23.48 3.96 8.40
N SER A 86 -24.34 3.24 7.68
CA SER A 86 -25.72 2.92 8.08
C SER A 86 -26.04 1.45 7.78
N ASP A 87 -27.27 1.02 8.09
CA ASP A 87 -27.81 -0.21 7.52
C ASP A 87 -27.80 -0.11 5.98
N LEU A 88 -27.42 -1.20 5.30
CA LEU A 88 -27.25 -1.24 3.84
C LEU A 88 -28.14 -2.32 3.21
N VAL A 89 -28.51 -2.11 1.95
CA VAL A 89 -29.09 -3.15 1.08
C VAL A 89 -28.20 -3.30 -0.15
N LEU A 90 -27.58 -4.47 -0.31
CA LEU A 90 -26.72 -4.81 -1.44
C LEU A 90 -27.35 -5.90 -2.31
N GLN A 91 -27.30 -5.70 -3.63
CA GLN A 91 -27.59 -6.73 -4.61
C GLN A 91 -26.29 -7.44 -4.98
N ILE A 92 -26.21 -8.73 -4.66
CA ILE A 92 -25.04 -9.58 -4.88
C ILE A 92 -25.21 -10.31 -6.21
N ALA A 93 -24.23 -10.17 -7.10
CA ALA A 93 -24.18 -10.83 -8.41
C ALA A 93 -23.83 -12.33 -8.27
N SER A 94 -24.62 -13.07 -7.48
CA SER A 94 -24.52 -14.51 -7.25
C SER A 94 -25.84 -15.06 -6.69
N THR A 95 -25.96 -16.39 -6.57
CA THR A 95 -27.09 -17.04 -5.92
C THR A 95 -26.78 -17.35 -4.45
N SER A 96 -27.82 -17.43 -3.62
CA SER A 96 -27.63 -17.74 -2.20
C SER A 96 -27.11 -19.17 -1.95
N ALA A 97 -27.30 -20.08 -2.91
CA ALA A 97 -26.77 -21.43 -2.89
C ALA A 97 -25.24 -21.43 -3.06
N VAL A 98 -24.72 -20.66 -4.01
CA VAL A 98 -23.28 -20.51 -4.26
C VAL A 98 -22.59 -19.80 -3.10
N ALA A 99 -23.25 -18.79 -2.52
CA ALA A 99 -22.73 -18.09 -1.37
C ALA A 99 -22.59 -18.96 -0.09
N LYS A 100 -23.07 -20.21 -0.11
CA LYS A 100 -22.82 -21.20 0.97
C LYS A 100 -21.64 -22.13 0.68
N THR A 101 -21.12 -22.12 -0.54
CA THR A 101 -19.95 -22.92 -0.94
C THR A 101 -18.68 -22.18 -0.52
N GLN A 102 -17.69 -22.89 0.04
CA GLN A 102 -16.38 -22.32 0.36
C GLN A 102 -15.40 -22.73 -0.74
N ALA A 103 -14.60 -21.78 -1.22
CA ALA A 103 -13.43 -22.11 -2.01
C ALA A 103 -12.51 -23.01 -1.17
N ALA A 104 -12.14 -24.15 -1.73
CA ALA A 104 -11.30 -25.14 -1.09
C ALA A 104 -10.05 -25.39 -1.92
N GLU A 105 -9.00 -25.88 -1.25
CA GLU A 105 -7.84 -26.41 -1.96
C GLU A 105 -8.17 -27.79 -2.52
N HIS A 106 -7.79 -27.99 -3.76
CA HIS A 106 -7.99 -29.22 -4.52
C HIS A 106 -6.68 -29.67 -5.15
N HIS A 107 -6.54 -30.98 -5.30
CA HIS A 107 -5.42 -31.59 -6.02
C HIS A 107 -5.95 -32.38 -7.22
N GLY A 108 -5.24 -32.29 -8.34
CA GLY A 108 -5.53 -33.06 -9.53
C GLY A 108 -4.27 -33.38 -10.31
N THR A 109 -4.33 -34.43 -11.11
CA THR A 109 -3.21 -34.88 -11.94
C THR A 109 -3.39 -34.34 -13.35
N LEU A 110 -2.36 -33.72 -13.92
CA LEU A 110 -2.32 -33.32 -15.33
C LEU A 110 -2.32 -34.58 -16.20
N VAL A 111 -3.39 -34.82 -16.95
CA VAL A 111 -3.54 -36.03 -17.78
C VAL A 111 -3.31 -35.78 -19.25
N ALA A 112 -3.57 -34.57 -19.75
CA ALA A 112 -3.26 -34.18 -21.12
C ALA A 112 -2.80 -32.72 -21.20
N LEU A 113 -1.88 -32.47 -22.14
CA LEU A 113 -1.33 -31.16 -22.46
C LEU A 113 -1.22 -31.07 -23.98
N GLU A 114 -1.97 -30.14 -24.58
CA GLU A 114 -2.05 -29.99 -26.03
C GLU A 114 -1.72 -28.56 -26.45
N ARG A 115 -0.73 -28.41 -27.32
CA ARG A 115 -0.36 -27.11 -27.88
C ARG A 115 -1.23 -26.83 -29.10
N LEU A 116 -2.33 -26.11 -28.88
CA LEU A 116 -3.30 -25.74 -29.91
C LEU A 116 -2.71 -24.79 -30.95
N SER A 117 -1.79 -23.91 -30.54
CA SER A 117 -1.09 -22.98 -31.44
C SER A 117 0.26 -22.55 -30.87
N PRO A 118 1.07 -21.74 -31.59
CA PRO A 118 2.29 -21.16 -31.03
C PRO A 118 2.03 -20.37 -29.74
N THR A 119 0.84 -19.80 -29.58
CA THR A 119 0.51 -18.85 -28.51
C THR A 119 -0.47 -19.38 -27.46
N THR A 120 -1.07 -20.57 -27.66
CA THR A 120 -2.11 -21.11 -26.76
C THR A 120 -1.93 -22.60 -26.49
N MET A 121 -2.15 -23.00 -25.24
CA MET A 121 -2.07 -24.38 -24.76
C MET A 121 -3.39 -24.77 -24.07
N SER A 122 -3.86 -25.98 -24.31
CA SER A 122 -4.94 -26.63 -23.56
C SER A 122 -4.34 -27.59 -22.53
N LEU A 123 -4.87 -27.59 -21.31
CA LEU A 123 -4.48 -28.52 -20.26
C LEU A 123 -5.71 -29.24 -19.71
N THR A 124 -5.58 -30.54 -19.45
CA THR A 124 -6.63 -31.39 -18.89
C THR A 124 -6.18 -32.00 -17.58
N VAL A 125 -6.98 -31.83 -16.54
CA VAL A 125 -6.70 -32.28 -15.18
C VAL A 125 -7.77 -33.26 -14.71
N GLU A 126 -7.33 -34.35 -14.11
CA GLU A 126 -8.20 -35.37 -13.50
C GLU A 126 -8.11 -35.28 -11.98
N MET A 127 -9.25 -35.28 -11.30
CA MET A 127 -9.33 -35.18 -9.84
C MET A 127 -9.84 -36.47 -9.23
N ARG A 128 -9.24 -36.90 -8.12
CA ARG A 128 -9.73 -38.07 -7.36
C ARG A 128 -11.06 -37.80 -6.64
N ASP A 129 -11.24 -36.59 -6.13
CA ASP A 129 -12.45 -36.15 -5.40
C ASP A 129 -13.27 -35.15 -6.24
N ARG A 130 -13.55 -35.46 -7.51
CA ARG A 130 -14.21 -34.53 -8.45
C ARG A 130 -15.54 -33.95 -7.93
N ASP A 131 -16.32 -34.74 -7.21
CA ASP A 131 -17.62 -34.34 -6.63
C ASP A 131 -17.50 -33.25 -5.56
N ARG A 132 -16.30 -33.03 -5.01
CA ARG A 132 -16.06 -31.96 -4.01
C ARG A 132 -15.89 -30.59 -4.63
N LEU A 133 -15.65 -30.51 -5.94
CA LEU A 133 -15.49 -29.25 -6.67
C LEU A 133 -16.76 -28.99 -7.50
N ALA A 134 -17.76 -28.37 -6.87
CA ALA A 134 -18.92 -27.83 -7.58
C ALA A 134 -18.63 -26.40 -8.01
N PHE A 135 -18.74 -26.10 -9.31
CA PHE A 135 -18.54 -24.75 -9.86
C PHE A 135 -19.65 -24.39 -10.84
N LEU A 136 -19.85 -23.09 -11.07
CA LEU A 136 -20.78 -22.58 -12.07
C LEU A 136 -20.06 -22.24 -13.39
N PRO A 137 -20.72 -22.45 -14.55
CA PRO A 137 -20.05 -22.33 -15.84
C PRO A 137 -19.67 -20.87 -16.12
N GLY A 138 -18.36 -20.62 -16.19
CA GLY A 138 -17.76 -19.30 -16.29
C GLY A 138 -16.76 -18.99 -15.16
N GLN A 139 -16.84 -19.71 -14.05
CA GLN A 139 -15.92 -19.57 -12.91
C GLN A 139 -14.49 -20.05 -13.22
N TYR A 140 -13.57 -19.73 -12.31
CA TYR A 140 -12.15 -20.08 -12.42
C TYR A 140 -11.59 -20.67 -11.13
N VAL A 141 -10.36 -21.19 -11.22
CA VAL A 141 -9.53 -21.57 -10.07
C VAL A 141 -8.18 -20.88 -10.14
N ASN A 142 -7.54 -20.72 -8.99
CA ASN A 142 -6.16 -20.26 -8.88
C ASN A 142 -5.24 -21.49 -8.85
N ILE A 143 -4.50 -21.74 -9.94
CA ILE A 143 -3.57 -22.87 -10.06
C ILE A 143 -2.18 -22.44 -9.58
N THR A 144 -1.62 -23.19 -8.64
CA THR A 144 -0.23 -23.02 -8.20
C THR A 144 0.71 -23.56 -9.27
N VAL A 145 1.68 -22.76 -9.72
CA VAL A 145 2.64 -23.21 -10.74
C VAL A 145 3.62 -24.19 -10.10
N PRO A 146 3.72 -25.45 -10.59
CA PRO A 146 4.55 -26.47 -9.97
C PRO A 146 6.03 -26.05 -9.84
N GLY A 147 6.55 -26.21 -8.62
CA GLY A 147 7.90 -25.84 -8.23
C GLY A 147 8.06 -24.37 -7.81
N THR A 148 6.96 -23.63 -7.59
CA THR A 148 6.97 -22.24 -7.12
C THR A 148 5.79 -21.97 -6.19
N ASP A 149 5.83 -20.87 -5.43
CA ASP A 149 4.68 -20.38 -4.64
C ASP A 149 3.77 -19.43 -5.44
N VAL A 150 3.97 -19.34 -6.76
CA VAL A 150 3.23 -18.43 -7.64
C VAL A 150 1.92 -19.07 -8.08
N THR A 151 0.80 -18.36 -7.90
CA THR A 151 -0.52 -18.79 -8.38
C THR A 151 -0.99 -17.97 -9.58
N ARG A 152 -1.80 -18.58 -10.45
CA ARG A 152 -2.42 -17.91 -11.62
C ARG A 152 -3.86 -18.37 -11.80
N SER A 153 -4.74 -17.43 -12.14
CA SER A 153 -6.16 -17.67 -12.35
C SER A 153 -6.42 -18.26 -13.74
N TYR A 154 -7.15 -19.37 -13.80
CA TYR A 154 -7.56 -20.02 -15.04
C TYR A 154 -9.02 -20.46 -14.99
N SER A 155 -9.81 -19.95 -15.93
CA SER A 155 -11.22 -20.33 -16.08
C SER A 155 -11.38 -21.74 -16.63
N PHE A 156 -12.37 -22.45 -16.11
CA PHE A 156 -12.77 -23.75 -16.66
C PHE A 156 -13.25 -23.58 -18.10
N SER A 157 -12.89 -24.51 -18.98
CA SER A 157 -13.43 -24.64 -20.35
C SER A 157 -14.34 -25.86 -20.55
N ASN A 158 -14.45 -26.73 -19.53
CA ASN A 158 -15.37 -27.86 -19.47
C ASN A 158 -16.72 -27.48 -18.83
N ALA A 159 -17.74 -28.34 -18.99
CA ALA A 159 -19.00 -28.18 -18.25
C ALA A 159 -18.85 -28.60 -16.77
N PRO A 160 -19.65 -28.06 -15.84
CA PRO A 160 -19.64 -28.44 -14.43
C PRO A 160 -19.85 -29.92 -14.14
N GLY A 161 -20.53 -30.65 -15.04
CA GLY A 161 -20.76 -32.09 -14.91
C GLY A 161 -19.64 -32.96 -15.47
N ASP A 162 -18.67 -32.39 -16.20
CA ASP A 162 -17.59 -33.17 -16.81
C ASP A 162 -16.62 -33.72 -15.76
N GLU A 163 -16.22 -34.99 -15.90
CA GLU A 163 -15.29 -35.67 -14.99
C GLU A 163 -13.90 -35.01 -15.00
N ARG A 164 -13.46 -34.53 -16.16
CA ARG A 164 -12.15 -33.88 -16.35
C ARG A 164 -12.29 -32.37 -16.45
N LEU A 165 -11.37 -31.68 -15.80
CA LEU A 165 -11.26 -30.24 -15.87
C LEU A 165 -10.39 -29.85 -17.06
N THR A 166 -10.81 -28.88 -17.86
CA THR A 166 -10.01 -28.36 -18.98
C THR A 166 -9.84 -26.86 -18.87
N PHE A 167 -8.69 -26.35 -19.32
CA PHE A 167 -8.36 -24.92 -19.29
C PHE A 167 -7.63 -24.51 -20.56
N LEU A 168 -7.80 -23.24 -20.96
CA LEU A 168 -7.05 -22.64 -22.06
C LEU A 168 -6.08 -21.59 -21.51
N VAL A 169 -4.80 -21.75 -21.83
CA VAL A 169 -3.72 -20.92 -21.31
C VAL A 169 -3.01 -20.20 -22.44
N LYS A 170 -2.95 -18.87 -22.34
CA LYS A 170 -2.13 -18.04 -23.21
C LYS A 170 -0.66 -18.22 -22.83
N LEU A 171 0.17 -18.56 -23.81
CA LEU A 171 1.61 -18.63 -23.66
C LEU A 171 2.21 -17.24 -23.82
N THR A 172 2.77 -16.72 -22.72
CA THR A 172 3.41 -15.41 -22.68
C THR A 172 4.90 -15.59 -22.45
N PRO A 173 5.79 -14.99 -23.27
CA PRO A 173 7.24 -15.07 -23.07
C PRO A 173 7.65 -14.60 -21.66
N GLY A 174 8.43 -15.41 -20.95
CA GLY A 174 8.88 -15.13 -19.57
C GLY A 174 7.80 -15.27 -18.51
N GLY A 175 6.62 -15.81 -18.85
CA GLY A 175 5.56 -16.10 -17.90
C GLY A 175 5.82 -17.40 -17.13
N VAL A 176 5.82 -17.35 -15.80
CA VAL A 176 6.13 -18.50 -14.92
C VAL A 176 5.33 -19.77 -15.26
N MET A 177 4.02 -19.65 -15.49
CA MET A 177 3.18 -20.79 -15.94
C MET A 177 3.49 -21.18 -17.39
N SER A 178 3.76 -20.23 -18.29
CA SER A 178 4.11 -20.51 -19.69
C SER A 178 5.43 -21.29 -19.79
N ASP A 179 6.42 -20.94 -18.98
CA ASP A 179 7.71 -21.62 -18.90
C ASP A 179 7.56 -23.04 -18.33
N TYR A 180 6.69 -23.23 -17.33
CA TYR A 180 6.32 -24.56 -16.85
C TYR A 180 5.68 -25.39 -17.97
N LEU A 181 4.62 -24.89 -18.60
CA LEU A 181 3.84 -25.63 -19.60
C LEU A 181 4.65 -25.96 -20.86
N THR A 182 5.57 -25.10 -21.28
CA THR A 182 6.36 -25.31 -22.50
C THR A 182 7.65 -26.09 -22.28
N GLY A 183 8.25 -26.03 -21.08
CA GLY A 183 9.57 -26.60 -20.82
C GLY A 183 9.59 -27.78 -19.83
N ARG A 184 8.66 -27.84 -18.88
CA ARG A 184 8.76 -28.77 -17.73
C ARG A 184 7.56 -29.71 -17.58
N ALA A 185 6.36 -29.25 -17.92
CA ALA A 185 5.11 -29.95 -17.67
C ALA A 185 5.04 -31.32 -18.38
N LYS A 186 4.57 -32.34 -17.66
CA LYS A 186 4.36 -33.68 -18.19
C LYS A 186 3.05 -34.28 -17.69
N SER A 187 2.45 -35.15 -18.50
CA SER A 187 1.33 -35.97 -18.03
C SER A 187 1.77 -36.80 -16.82
N GLY A 188 0.98 -36.77 -15.76
CA GLY A 188 1.30 -37.31 -14.44
C GLY A 188 1.72 -36.28 -13.39
N ASP A 189 1.98 -35.03 -13.77
CA ASP A 189 2.30 -33.97 -12.81
C ASP A 189 1.10 -33.66 -11.90
N GLU A 190 1.36 -33.47 -10.61
CA GLU A 190 0.34 -33.03 -9.65
C GLU A 190 0.19 -31.51 -9.68
N LEU A 191 -1.06 -31.05 -9.76
CA LEU A 191 -1.45 -29.64 -9.72
C LEU A 191 -2.30 -29.37 -8.49
N THR A 192 -1.97 -28.30 -7.77
CA THR A 192 -2.76 -27.77 -6.66
C THR A 192 -3.48 -26.52 -7.11
N PHE A 193 -4.78 -26.44 -6.86
CA PHE A 193 -5.59 -25.27 -7.20
C PHE A 193 -6.68 -24.99 -6.18
N THR A 194 -7.00 -23.71 -6.02
CA THR A 194 -8.00 -23.22 -5.07
C THR A 194 -9.19 -22.65 -5.82
N GLY A 195 -10.41 -23.00 -5.39
CA GLY A 195 -11.65 -22.42 -5.91
C GLY A 195 -12.90 -23.26 -5.63
N PRO A 196 -14.01 -23.02 -6.36
CA PRO A 196 -14.10 -22.09 -7.48
C PRO A 196 -14.17 -20.62 -7.02
N HIS A 197 -13.78 -19.73 -7.92
CA HIS A 197 -13.84 -18.27 -7.76
C HIS A 197 -14.59 -17.63 -8.94
N GLY A 198 -14.97 -16.36 -8.79
CA GLY A 198 -15.57 -15.55 -9.85
C GLY A 198 -17.09 -15.38 -9.74
N SER A 199 -17.57 -14.20 -10.12
CA SER A 199 -18.99 -13.83 -10.26
C SER A 199 -19.48 -13.91 -11.71
N PHE A 200 -18.56 -14.12 -12.67
CA PHE A 200 -18.87 -14.40 -14.07
C PHE A 200 -19.32 -15.85 -14.23
N PHE A 201 -20.62 -16.07 -14.39
CA PHE A 201 -21.18 -17.39 -14.64
C PHE A 201 -22.52 -17.29 -15.35
N LEU A 202 -22.94 -18.35 -16.04
CA LEU A 202 -24.23 -18.37 -16.70
C LEU A 202 -25.41 -18.29 -15.72
N ARG A 203 -26.27 -17.28 -15.88
CA ARG A 203 -27.51 -17.16 -15.09
C ARG A 203 -28.58 -18.12 -15.60
N GLU A 204 -29.38 -18.66 -14.68
CA GLU A 204 -30.55 -19.51 -14.98
C GLU A 204 -31.69 -18.63 -15.52
N THR A 205 -31.63 -18.31 -16.81
CA THR A 205 -32.69 -17.61 -17.54
C THR A 205 -32.83 -18.20 -18.94
N ASP A 206 -34.06 -18.20 -19.47
CA ASP A 206 -34.38 -18.63 -20.84
C ASP A 206 -34.20 -17.51 -21.88
N ARG A 207 -33.57 -16.39 -21.48
CA ARG A 207 -33.38 -15.21 -22.33
C ARG A 207 -32.35 -15.47 -23.42
N PRO A 208 -32.43 -14.75 -24.56
CA PRO A 208 -31.34 -14.71 -25.53
C PRO A 208 -30.01 -14.33 -24.92
N VAL A 209 -28.91 -14.93 -25.39
CA VAL A 209 -27.56 -14.62 -24.90
C VAL A 209 -26.63 -14.16 -26.01
N LEU A 210 -25.87 -13.10 -25.75
CA LEU A 210 -24.76 -12.64 -26.58
C LEU A 210 -23.45 -12.93 -25.84
N LEU A 211 -22.63 -13.81 -26.41
CA LEU A 211 -21.36 -14.25 -25.85
C LEU A 211 -20.23 -13.55 -26.60
N LEU A 212 -19.32 -12.89 -25.90
CA LEU A 212 -18.20 -12.16 -26.48
C LEU A 212 -16.90 -12.67 -25.86
N ALA A 213 -15.98 -13.17 -26.69
CA ALA A 213 -14.72 -13.75 -26.23
C ALA A 213 -13.51 -13.06 -26.87
N GLY A 214 -12.47 -12.79 -26.08
CA GLY A 214 -11.19 -12.25 -26.53
C GLY A 214 -10.02 -13.18 -26.22
N GLY A 215 -9.33 -13.71 -27.23
CA GLY A 215 -8.19 -14.61 -27.02
C GLY A 215 -8.54 -15.85 -26.19
N THR A 216 -7.87 -16.07 -25.06
CA THR A 216 -8.20 -17.18 -24.14
C THR A 216 -9.42 -16.90 -23.25
N GLY A 217 -10.01 -15.70 -23.31
CA GLY A 217 -11.35 -15.42 -22.75
C GLY A 217 -12.45 -16.31 -23.34
N LEU A 218 -12.14 -17.10 -24.38
CA LEU A 218 -12.96 -18.18 -24.87
C LEU A 218 -13.20 -19.30 -23.84
N ALA A 219 -12.27 -19.53 -22.90
CA ALA A 219 -12.36 -20.65 -21.94
C ALA A 219 -13.68 -20.65 -21.13
N PRO A 220 -14.02 -19.58 -20.38
CA PRO A 220 -15.28 -19.57 -19.62
C PRO A 220 -16.51 -19.59 -20.54
N ILE A 221 -16.42 -19.03 -21.75
CA ILE A 221 -17.50 -19.10 -22.74
C ILE A 221 -17.75 -20.54 -23.22
N LEU A 222 -16.71 -21.34 -23.42
CA LEU A 222 -16.86 -22.77 -23.74
C LEU A 222 -17.54 -23.52 -22.60
N SER A 223 -17.22 -23.21 -21.34
CA SER A 223 -17.91 -23.80 -20.17
C SER A 223 -19.42 -23.47 -20.18
N ILE A 224 -19.77 -22.21 -20.47
CA ILE A 224 -21.16 -21.74 -20.63
C ILE A 224 -21.87 -22.51 -21.76
N VAL A 225 -21.28 -22.56 -22.95
CA VAL A 225 -21.88 -23.20 -24.13
C VAL A 225 -22.05 -24.72 -23.92
N ARG A 226 -21.06 -25.40 -23.32
CA ARG A 226 -21.19 -26.82 -23.00
C ARG A 226 -22.28 -27.07 -21.97
N THR A 227 -22.48 -26.17 -21.02
CA THR A 227 -23.59 -26.30 -20.05
C THR A 227 -24.95 -26.10 -20.73
N MET A 228 -25.04 -25.20 -21.71
CA MET A 228 -26.26 -25.05 -22.53
C MET A 228 -26.58 -26.31 -23.33
N ARG A 229 -25.56 -26.98 -23.87
CA ARG A 229 -25.71 -28.28 -24.54
C ARG A 229 -26.32 -29.29 -23.57
N ASP A 230 -25.78 -29.37 -22.36
CA ASP A 230 -26.17 -30.39 -21.38
C ASP A 230 -27.56 -30.13 -20.78
N SER A 231 -27.99 -28.87 -20.69
CA SER A 231 -29.36 -28.53 -20.26
C SER A 231 -30.41 -28.86 -21.32
N GLY A 232 -30.05 -28.83 -22.59
CA GLY A 232 -30.94 -29.11 -23.73
C GLY A 232 -32.07 -28.10 -23.92
N VAL A 233 -32.10 -27.01 -23.15
CA VAL A 233 -33.13 -25.97 -23.26
C VAL A 233 -32.79 -25.06 -24.45
N PRO A 234 -33.64 -25.02 -25.50
CA PRO A 234 -33.35 -24.20 -26.67
C PRO A 234 -33.48 -22.72 -26.31
N ARG A 235 -32.41 -21.97 -26.51
CA ARG A 235 -32.40 -20.51 -26.35
C ARG A 235 -31.57 -19.87 -27.46
N PRO A 236 -31.99 -18.70 -27.99
CA PRO A 236 -31.16 -17.98 -28.95
C PRO A 236 -29.81 -17.60 -28.33
N ALA A 237 -28.73 -17.91 -29.03
CA ALA A 237 -27.38 -17.60 -28.58
C ALA A 237 -26.50 -17.20 -29.77
N HIS A 238 -25.76 -16.12 -29.62
CA HIS A 238 -24.76 -15.71 -30.60
C HIS A 238 -23.41 -15.48 -29.93
N LEU A 239 -22.34 -16.09 -30.45
CA LEU A 239 -20.96 -15.91 -30.00
C LEU A 239 -20.17 -15.07 -31.01
N VAL A 240 -19.50 -14.01 -30.55
CA VAL A 240 -18.46 -13.33 -31.32
C VAL A 240 -17.10 -13.58 -30.68
N TYR A 241 -16.21 -14.26 -31.42
CA TYR A 241 -14.86 -14.57 -30.97
C TYR A 241 -13.80 -13.68 -31.63
N GLY A 242 -13.17 -12.79 -30.87
CA GLY A 242 -12.13 -11.88 -31.35
C GLY A 242 -10.73 -12.30 -30.93
N VAL A 243 -9.79 -12.26 -31.88
CA VAL A 243 -8.37 -12.54 -31.61
C VAL A 243 -7.45 -11.55 -32.35
N SER A 244 -6.19 -11.47 -31.92
CA SER A 244 -5.23 -10.51 -32.50
C SER A 244 -4.63 -11.02 -33.81
N THR A 245 -4.21 -12.29 -33.85
CA THR A 245 -3.58 -12.93 -35.01
C THR A 245 -4.21 -14.28 -35.32
N ASP A 246 -3.92 -14.85 -36.50
CA ASP A 246 -4.43 -16.17 -36.88
C ASP A 246 -3.95 -17.29 -35.94
N ASP A 247 -2.74 -17.16 -35.38
CA ASP A 247 -2.20 -18.10 -34.38
C ASP A 247 -2.99 -18.09 -33.07
N ASP A 248 -3.75 -17.03 -32.80
CA ASP A 248 -4.54 -16.91 -31.58
C ASP A 248 -5.94 -17.52 -31.74
N LEU A 249 -6.35 -17.84 -32.97
CA LEU A 249 -7.64 -18.42 -33.30
C LEU A 249 -7.62 -19.93 -33.03
N VAL A 250 -8.04 -20.34 -31.84
CA VAL A 250 -8.07 -21.75 -31.41
C VAL A 250 -9.51 -22.24 -31.17
N GLU A 251 -9.68 -23.56 -31.02
CA GLU A 251 -10.97 -24.20 -30.68
C GLU A 251 -12.11 -23.99 -31.71
N THR A 252 -11.80 -23.55 -32.94
CA THR A 252 -12.82 -23.32 -33.99
C THR A 252 -13.58 -24.59 -34.34
N ALA A 253 -12.90 -25.74 -34.46
CA ALA A 253 -13.56 -27.02 -34.69
C ALA A 253 -14.50 -27.43 -33.54
N THR A 254 -14.14 -27.07 -32.30
CA THR A 254 -15.00 -27.28 -31.13
C THR A 254 -16.23 -26.38 -31.21
N LEU A 255 -16.08 -25.11 -31.60
CA LEU A 255 -17.19 -24.18 -31.79
C LEU A 255 -18.14 -24.60 -32.92
N GLU A 256 -17.60 -25.08 -34.05
CA GLU A 256 -18.39 -25.64 -35.15
C GLU A 256 -19.25 -26.82 -34.67
N LYS A 257 -18.65 -27.72 -33.89
CA LYS A 257 -19.35 -28.87 -33.30
C LYS A 257 -20.43 -28.41 -32.32
N LEU A 258 -20.10 -27.49 -31.40
CA LEU A 258 -21.05 -26.97 -30.42
C LEU A 258 -22.21 -26.22 -31.06
N ALA A 259 -21.99 -25.50 -32.16
CA ALA A 259 -23.05 -24.82 -32.91
C ALA A 259 -24.07 -25.81 -33.51
N VAL A 260 -23.66 -27.03 -33.81
CA VAL A 260 -24.56 -28.12 -34.24
C VAL A 260 -25.27 -28.76 -33.04
N GLU A 261 -24.56 -28.94 -31.91
CA GLU A 261 -25.08 -29.64 -30.73
C GLU A 261 -25.99 -28.77 -29.84
N VAL A 262 -25.83 -27.45 -29.86
CA VAL A 262 -26.59 -26.50 -29.03
C VAL A 262 -27.67 -25.83 -29.87
N PRO A 263 -28.96 -26.17 -29.66
CA PRO A 263 -30.04 -25.57 -30.44
C PRO A 263 -30.10 -24.05 -30.25
N GLY A 264 -30.02 -23.31 -31.36
CA GLY A 264 -30.10 -21.85 -31.37
C GLY A 264 -28.76 -21.13 -31.21
N LEU A 265 -27.64 -21.85 -31.10
CA LEU A 265 -26.30 -21.26 -31.09
C LEU A 265 -25.82 -20.94 -32.50
N THR A 266 -25.41 -19.70 -32.70
CA THR A 266 -24.66 -19.22 -33.86
C THR A 266 -23.36 -18.60 -33.38
N TRP A 267 -22.35 -18.53 -34.24
CA TRP A 267 -21.10 -17.89 -33.89
C TRP A 267 -20.40 -17.29 -35.11
N ASP A 268 -19.66 -16.23 -34.86
CA ASP A 268 -18.74 -15.58 -35.78
C ASP A 268 -17.40 -15.32 -35.09
N TYR A 269 -16.36 -15.09 -35.88
CA TYR A 269 -15.07 -14.66 -35.35
C TYR A 269 -14.48 -13.52 -36.17
N CYS A 270 -13.59 -12.74 -35.54
CA CYS A 270 -12.81 -11.71 -36.21
C CYS A 270 -11.33 -11.74 -35.79
N VAL A 271 -10.45 -11.35 -36.71
CA VAL A 271 -9.02 -11.18 -36.45
C VAL A 271 -8.63 -9.72 -36.67
N SER A 272 -7.93 -9.11 -35.72
CA SER A 272 -7.59 -7.69 -35.80
C SER A 272 -6.39 -7.41 -36.72
N ASP A 273 -5.49 -8.38 -36.94
CA ASP A 273 -4.39 -8.23 -37.90
C ASP A 273 -4.94 -8.05 -39.33
N PRO A 274 -4.67 -6.91 -40.00
CA PRO A 274 -5.17 -6.65 -41.34
C PRO A 274 -4.64 -7.65 -42.39
N ARG A 275 -3.55 -8.37 -42.09
CA ARG A 275 -2.94 -9.38 -42.97
C ARG A 275 -3.62 -10.75 -42.87
N SER A 276 -4.50 -10.94 -41.89
CA SER A 276 -5.24 -12.20 -41.71
C SER A 276 -6.08 -12.54 -42.95
N ALA A 277 -6.24 -13.84 -43.19
CA ALA A 277 -7.16 -14.39 -44.17
C ALA A 277 -8.60 -14.59 -43.62
N ALA A 278 -8.85 -14.21 -42.37
CA ALA A 278 -10.16 -14.35 -41.74
C ALA A 278 -11.26 -13.60 -42.52
N PRO A 279 -12.47 -14.19 -42.63
CA PRO A 279 -13.61 -13.56 -43.30
C PRO A 279 -13.98 -12.20 -42.72
N ASN A 280 -13.91 -12.08 -41.38
CA ASN A 280 -14.15 -10.82 -40.69
C ASN A 280 -12.85 -10.27 -40.10
N LYS A 281 -12.54 -9.02 -40.41
CA LYS A 281 -11.39 -8.29 -39.86
C LYS A 281 -11.86 -7.24 -38.86
N GLY A 282 -11.03 -6.96 -37.87
CA GLY A 282 -11.30 -5.93 -36.86
C GLY A 282 -11.56 -6.52 -35.47
N TYR A 283 -12.55 -5.96 -34.77
CA TYR A 283 -12.80 -6.21 -33.35
C TYR A 283 -14.21 -6.75 -33.14
N VAL A 284 -14.46 -7.42 -32.01
CA VAL A 284 -15.77 -8.04 -31.76
C VAL A 284 -16.95 -7.07 -31.89
N THR A 285 -16.75 -5.79 -31.58
CA THR A 285 -17.77 -4.74 -31.68
C THR A 285 -18.27 -4.52 -33.10
N THR A 286 -17.50 -4.86 -34.14
CA THR A 286 -17.92 -4.71 -35.54
C THR A 286 -18.87 -5.82 -36.00
N LEU A 287 -18.96 -6.91 -35.25
CA LEU A 287 -19.82 -8.06 -35.55
C LEU A 287 -21.07 -8.12 -34.66
N ILE A 288 -21.23 -7.17 -33.75
CA ILE A 288 -22.48 -7.02 -33.00
C ILE A 288 -23.50 -6.36 -33.94
N ARG A 289 -24.60 -7.07 -34.20
CA ARG A 289 -25.68 -6.63 -35.09
C ARG A 289 -26.98 -6.49 -34.30
N ASP A 290 -27.91 -5.68 -34.80
CA ASP A 290 -29.21 -5.44 -34.14
C ASP A 290 -29.98 -6.73 -33.83
N GLU A 291 -29.87 -7.75 -34.69
CA GLU A 291 -30.51 -9.04 -34.49
C GLU A 291 -29.98 -9.79 -33.25
N HIS A 292 -28.70 -9.59 -32.89
CA HIS A 292 -28.08 -10.17 -31.70
C HIS A 292 -28.53 -9.46 -30.41
N LEU A 293 -29.08 -8.26 -30.52
CA LEU A 293 -29.48 -7.43 -29.39
C LEU A 293 -30.91 -7.68 -28.93
N HIS A 294 -31.72 -8.39 -29.74
CA HIS A 294 -33.11 -8.77 -29.43
C HIS A 294 -33.96 -7.60 -28.90
N GLY A 295 -33.75 -6.39 -29.43
CA GLY A 295 -34.46 -5.18 -28.99
C GLY A 295 -34.25 -4.80 -27.52
N GLY A 296 -33.15 -5.25 -26.89
CA GLY A 296 -32.81 -5.00 -25.49
C GLY A 296 -32.99 -6.22 -24.58
N ASP A 297 -33.77 -7.22 -25.00
CA ASP A 297 -34.00 -8.45 -24.24
C ASP A 297 -32.92 -9.50 -24.49
N VAL A 298 -31.69 -9.17 -24.08
CA VAL A 298 -30.51 -10.04 -24.20
C VAL A 298 -29.66 -9.96 -22.94
N ALA A 299 -29.07 -11.08 -22.55
CA ALA A 299 -28.01 -11.15 -21.56
C ALA A 299 -26.64 -11.27 -22.25
N VAL A 300 -25.76 -10.30 -22.01
CA VAL A 300 -24.42 -10.25 -22.60
C VAL A 300 -23.41 -10.83 -21.61
N TYR A 301 -22.55 -11.74 -22.10
CA TYR A 301 -21.44 -12.33 -21.36
C TYR A 301 -20.14 -12.06 -22.10
N LEU A 302 -19.24 -11.27 -21.51
CA LEU A 302 -18.02 -10.78 -22.14
C LEU A 302 -16.77 -11.19 -21.36
N CYS A 303 -15.87 -11.94 -21.97
CA CYS A 303 -14.60 -12.31 -21.33
C CYS A 303 -13.42 -12.05 -22.26
N GLY A 304 -12.39 -11.35 -21.76
CA GLY A 304 -11.20 -11.04 -22.55
C GLY A 304 -10.23 -10.09 -21.83
N PRO A 305 -9.23 -9.56 -22.55
CA PRO A 305 -8.28 -8.61 -22.00
C PRO A 305 -8.97 -7.27 -21.64
N PRO A 306 -8.50 -6.52 -20.62
CA PRO A 306 -9.15 -5.28 -20.17
C PRO A 306 -9.50 -4.27 -21.27
N PRO A 307 -8.62 -3.99 -22.27
CA PRO A 307 -8.95 -3.07 -23.36
C PRO A 307 -10.15 -3.49 -24.21
N MET A 308 -10.37 -4.80 -24.38
CA MET A 308 -11.54 -5.30 -25.12
C MET A 308 -12.82 -5.11 -24.32
N VAL A 309 -12.76 -5.33 -23.00
CA VAL A 309 -13.92 -5.17 -22.12
C VAL A 309 -14.41 -3.72 -22.16
N GLU A 310 -13.51 -2.76 -22.02
CA GLU A 310 -13.87 -1.35 -22.06
C GLU A 310 -14.36 -0.90 -23.45
N ALA A 311 -13.77 -1.41 -24.53
CA ALA A 311 -14.21 -1.10 -25.89
C ALA A 311 -15.67 -1.53 -26.14
N VAL A 312 -16.08 -2.71 -25.65
CA VAL A 312 -17.47 -3.18 -25.78
C VAL A 312 -18.42 -2.37 -24.91
N ARG A 313 -18.02 -2.01 -23.68
CA ARG A 313 -18.82 -1.13 -22.81
C ARG A 313 -19.07 0.22 -23.46
N GLY A 314 -18.02 0.85 -23.98
CA GLY A 314 -18.10 2.12 -24.70
C GLY A 314 -18.97 2.03 -25.96
N HIS A 315 -18.94 0.88 -26.66
CA HIS A 315 -19.79 0.64 -27.83
C HIS A 315 -21.28 0.62 -27.48
N PHE A 316 -21.68 -0.10 -26.43
CA PHE A 316 -23.08 -0.12 -25.99
C PHE A 316 -23.56 1.23 -25.46
N ALA A 317 -22.71 1.94 -24.70
CA ALA A 317 -23.02 3.29 -24.22
C ALA A 317 -23.23 4.27 -25.39
N SER A 318 -22.35 4.24 -26.39
CA SER A 318 -22.46 5.11 -27.58
C SER A 318 -23.68 4.79 -28.45
N ALA A 319 -24.12 3.52 -28.47
CA ALA A 319 -25.32 3.09 -29.16
C ALA A 319 -26.61 3.38 -28.37
N GLY A 320 -26.53 3.86 -27.13
CA GLY A 320 -27.69 4.06 -26.25
C GLY A 320 -28.39 2.75 -25.88
N PHE A 321 -27.63 1.65 -25.85
CA PHE A 321 -28.16 0.30 -25.63
C PHE A 321 -27.82 -0.19 -24.22
N GLU A 322 -28.85 -0.60 -23.47
CA GLU A 322 -28.70 -1.23 -22.16
C GLU A 322 -29.28 -2.65 -22.21
N PRO A 323 -28.45 -3.71 -22.20
CA PRO A 323 -28.94 -5.09 -22.19
C PRO A 323 -29.62 -5.42 -20.86
N THR A 324 -30.48 -6.43 -20.87
CA THR A 324 -31.15 -6.86 -19.63
C THR A 324 -30.19 -7.49 -18.61
N GLY A 325 -29.04 -7.98 -19.07
CA GLY A 325 -27.91 -8.34 -18.22
C GLY A 325 -26.60 -8.10 -18.94
N PHE A 326 -25.60 -7.55 -18.23
CA PHE A 326 -24.25 -7.35 -18.75
C PHE A 326 -23.22 -7.89 -17.76
N TYR A 327 -22.66 -9.05 -18.07
CA TYR A 327 -21.71 -9.76 -17.22
C TYR A 327 -20.36 -9.81 -17.92
N TYR A 328 -19.27 -9.52 -17.20
CA TYR A 328 -17.95 -9.56 -17.80
C TYR A 328 -16.85 -10.06 -16.86
N GLU A 329 -15.75 -10.50 -17.45
CA GLU A 329 -14.54 -10.97 -16.77
C GLU A 329 -13.28 -10.45 -17.49
N LYS A 330 -12.31 -9.94 -16.74
CA LYS A 330 -11.09 -9.30 -17.28
C LYS A 330 -9.86 -10.18 -17.02
N PHE A 331 -9.15 -10.58 -18.09
CA PHE A 331 -7.90 -11.33 -17.97
C PHE A 331 -6.70 -10.38 -17.94
N ALA A 332 -6.28 -9.98 -16.74
CA ALA A 332 -5.07 -9.18 -16.55
C ALA A 332 -3.80 -10.05 -16.70
N LEU A 333 -2.83 -9.60 -17.50
CA LEU A 333 -1.50 -10.21 -17.54
C LEU A 333 -0.73 -9.82 -16.27
N ALA A 334 -0.14 -10.80 -15.58
CA ALA A 334 0.85 -10.51 -14.55
C ALA A 334 2.03 -9.76 -15.18
N ALA A 335 2.40 -8.60 -14.63
CA ALA A 335 3.46 -7.74 -15.16
C ALA A 335 4.77 -8.53 -15.40
N PRO A 336 5.45 -8.34 -16.55
CA PRO A 336 6.65 -9.11 -16.88
C PRO A 336 7.86 -8.70 -16.03
N VAL A 337 8.64 -9.70 -15.60
CA VAL A 337 9.99 -9.55 -15.03
C VAL A 337 10.94 -9.19 -16.18
N ARG A 338 11.63 -8.04 -16.09
CA ARG A 338 12.60 -7.61 -17.12
C ARG A 338 13.87 -8.46 -17.02
N ALA A 339 14.28 -9.08 -18.12
CA ALA A 339 15.49 -9.91 -18.19
C ALA A 339 16.79 -9.07 -18.06
N PRO A 340 17.89 -9.63 -17.52
CA PRO A 340 19.12 -8.89 -17.26
C PRO A 340 19.98 -8.73 -18.53
N GLU A 341 20.50 -7.52 -18.75
CA GLU A 341 21.49 -7.22 -19.78
C GLU A 341 22.89 -7.72 -19.38
N ILE A 342 23.63 -8.28 -20.35
CA ILE A 342 24.99 -8.83 -20.17
C ILE A 342 26.00 -7.66 -20.08
N PRO A 343 26.91 -7.63 -19.10
CA PRO A 343 27.88 -6.53 -18.96
C PRO A 343 29.07 -6.69 -19.90
N VAL A 344 29.42 -5.63 -20.62
CA VAL A 344 30.70 -5.48 -21.32
C VAL A 344 31.75 -4.92 -20.34
N GLN A 345 32.92 -5.55 -20.26
CA GLN A 345 34.00 -5.19 -19.34
C GLN A 345 34.71 -3.87 -19.71
N PRO A 346 35.22 -3.11 -18.71
CA PRO A 346 36.00 -1.90 -18.95
C PRO A 346 37.50 -2.21 -19.16
N VAL A 347 38.12 -1.53 -20.15
CA VAL A 347 39.57 -1.50 -20.35
C VAL A 347 40.13 -0.21 -19.73
N ALA A 348 41.31 -0.31 -19.11
CA ALA A 348 41.91 0.65 -18.20
C ALA A 348 42.57 1.90 -18.85
N ALA A 349 42.49 2.99 -18.09
CA ALA A 349 43.36 4.17 -17.92
C ALA A 349 44.03 4.85 -19.15
N ASP A 350 43.71 6.14 -19.29
CA ASP A 350 44.29 7.15 -20.19
C ASP A 350 45.79 7.42 -19.95
N PRO A 351 46.48 7.96 -20.98
CA PRO A 351 47.27 9.15 -20.72
C PRO A 351 47.03 10.31 -21.71
N GLU A 352 46.85 11.48 -21.10
CA GLU A 352 47.13 12.89 -21.46
C GLU A 352 46.61 13.56 -22.75
N PRO A 353 46.30 14.88 -22.68
CA PRO A 353 45.36 15.55 -23.58
C PRO A 353 46.03 16.36 -24.70
N GLU A 354 45.40 16.41 -25.88
CA GLU A 354 45.34 17.53 -26.85
C GLU A 354 44.74 17.05 -28.20
N PRO A 355 44.22 17.91 -29.09
CA PRO A 355 43.39 19.11 -28.95
C PRO A 355 42.02 18.93 -29.67
N GLU A 356 41.11 19.90 -29.52
CA GLU A 356 39.75 19.92 -30.10
C GLU A 356 39.70 19.56 -31.60
N LEU A 357 38.81 18.62 -31.97
CA LEU A 357 38.46 18.30 -33.35
C LEU A 357 36.94 18.37 -33.56
N GLU A 358 36.57 19.09 -34.62
CA GLU A 358 35.23 19.36 -35.10
C GLU A 358 34.40 18.08 -35.35
N PHE A 359 33.13 18.09 -34.94
CA PHE A 359 32.17 17.05 -35.29
C PHE A 359 31.88 17.08 -36.79
N VAL A 360 32.46 16.16 -37.55
CA VAL A 360 32.06 15.87 -38.93
C VAL A 360 31.05 14.72 -38.92
N ALA A 361 29.81 15.03 -39.29
CA ALA A 361 28.75 14.04 -39.47
C ALA A 361 29.13 13.06 -40.59
N SER A 362 29.25 11.77 -40.24
CA SER A 362 29.59 10.68 -41.15
C SER A 362 28.47 10.40 -42.17
N ARG A 363 28.66 10.83 -43.43
CA ARG A 363 27.73 10.59 -44.56
C ARG A 363 28.34 9.79 -45.73
N ALA A 364 29.54 9.24 -45.55
CA ALA A 364 30.20 8.42 -46.56
C ALA A 364 30.83 7.16 -45.96
N LEU A 365 30.84 6.08 -46.74
CA LEU A 365 31.60 4.85 -46.47
C LEU A 365 32.42 4.52 -47.71
N ALA A 366 33.73 4.33 -47.53
CA ALA A 366 34.68 3.98 -48.60
C ALA A 366 34.66 4.90 -49.85
N GLY A 367 34.46 6.21 -49.65
CA GLY A 367 34.51 7.20 -50.74
C GLY A 367 33.25 7.26 -51.61
N GLN A 368 32.18 6.53 -51.27
CA GLN A 368 30.86 6.71 -51.85
C GLN A 368 29.93 7.43 -50.87
N GLU A 369 29.30 8.50 -51.36
CA GLU A 369 28.29 9.26 -50.65
C GLU A 369 26.97 8.46 -50.65
N LEU A 370 26.48 8.07 -49.48
CA LEU A 370 25.32 7.18 -49.35
C LEU A 370 23.99 7.95 -49.31
N PHE A 371 24.01 9.23 -48.92
CA PHE A 371 22.82 10.06 -48.78
C PHE A 371 23.10 11.49 -49.27
N PRO A 372 22.50 11.94 -50.39
CA PRO A 372 22.67 13.31 -50.84
C PRO A 372 22.07 14.30 -49.83
N THR A 373 22.67 15.47 -49.72
CA THR A 373 22.15 16.57 -48.90
C THR A 373 20.78 17.00 -49.41
N VAL A 374 19.77 16.92 -48.54
CA VAL A 374 18.45 17.50 -48.79
C VAL A 374 18.27 18.63 -47.80
N ASP A 375 18.06 19.84 -48.30
CA ASP A 375 17.68 20.98 -47.47
C ASP A 375 16.32 20.69 -46.83
N LEU A 376 16.31 20.57 -45.50
CA LEU A 376 15.06 20.46 -44.75
C LEU A 376 14.40 21.82 -44.71
N VAL A 377 13.40 22.02 -45.58
CA VAL A 377 12.49 23.15 -45.48
C VAL A 377 11.44 22.83 -44.40
N PRO A 378 11.29 23.65 -43.35
CA PRO A 378 10.26 23.44 -42.34
C PRO A 378 8.88 23.46 -43.00
N LEU A 379 8.06 22.44 -42.72
CA LEU A 379 6.67 22.40 -43.18
C LEU A 379 5.81 23.29 -42.27
N ARG A 380 6.11 24.61 -42.28
CA ARG A 380 5.43 25.80 -41.71
C ARG A 380 6.44 26.75 -41.06
N ALA A 381 6.70 27.88 -41.71
CA ALA A 381 7.19 29.07 -41.04
C ALA A 381 5.98 29.83 -40.47
N GLY A 382 5.62 29.52 -39.23
CA GLY A 382 4.68 30.32 -38.44
C GLY A 382 5.42 30.84 -37.21
N ALA A 383 5.29 32.13 -36.90
CA ALA A 383 5.88 32.72 -35.70
C ALA A 383 5.45 31.96 -34.43
N ALA A 384 6.35 31.87 -33.46
CA ALA A 384 6.06 31.27 -32.15
C ALA A 384 4.80 31.92 -31.56
N LEU A 385 3.81 31.09 -31.21
CA LEU A 385 2.59 31.54 -30.57
C LEU A 385 2.90 31.93 -29.12
N SER A 386 2.28 32.99 -28.63
CA SER A 386 2.33 33.31 -27.21
C SER A 386 1.58 32.24 -26.38
N ALA A 387 1.94 32.07 -25.10
CA ALA A 387 1.27 31.14 -24.20
C ALA A 387 -0.27 31.35 -24.13
N ALA A 388 -0.72 32.59 -24.35
CA ALA A 388 -2.14 32.94 -24.44
C ALA A 388 -2.81 32.42 -25.73
N GLU A 389 -2.07 32.35 -26.83
CA GLU A 389 -2.57 31.83 -28.12
C GLU A 389 -2.55 30.30 -28.15
N GLU A 390 -1.54 29.65 -27.57
CA GLU A 390 -1.54 28.18 -27.38
C GLU A 390 -2.73 27.73 -26.52
N ALA A 391 -3.01 28.45 -25.45
CA ALA A 391 -4.15 28.19 -24.57
C ALA A 391 -5.51 28.38 -25.28
N ARG A 392 -5.59 29.19 -26.34
CA ARG A 392 -6.80 29.40 -27.17
C ARG A 392 -6.97 28.30 -28.23
N VAL A 393 -5.87 27.87 -28.84
CA VAL A 393 -5.85 26.76 -29.81
C VAL A 393 -6.24 25.44 -29.12
N ALA A 394 -5.80 25.22 -27.88
CA ALA A 394 -6.21 24.06 -27.08
C ALA A 394 -7.72 24.02 -26.76
N ARG A 395 -8.44 25.15 -26.91
CA ARG A 395 -9.88 25.29 -26.59
C ARG A 395 -10.81 25.36 -27.81
N THR A 396 -10.27 25.14 -29.01
CA THR A 396 -11.03 25.22 -30.27
C THR A 396 -10.82 23.99 -31.15
N ILE A 397 -11.91 23.42 -31.68
CA ILE A 397 -11.88 22.39 -32.74
C ILE A 397 -12.69 22.94 -33.92
N ALA A 398 -12.11 22.90 -35.12
CA ALA A 398 -12.73 23.38 -36.36
C ALA A 398 -13.28 24.83 -36.30
N GLY A 399 -12.66 25.70 -35.49
CA GLY A 399 -13.04 27.11 -35.38
C GLY A 399 -14.22 27.39 -34.45
N GLN A 400 -14.71 26.40 -33.70
CA GLN A 400 -15.70 26.61 -32.63
C GLN A 400 -15.08 26.44 -31.24
N GLU A 401 -15.45 27.37 -30.35
CA GLU A 401 -14.97 27.47 -28.97
C GLU A 401 -15.81 26.56 -28.06
N MET A 402 -15.15 25.60 -27.39
CA MET A 402 -15.84 24.50 -26.68
C MET A 402 -16.01 24.74 -25.17
N LEU A 403 -15.30 25.72 -24.57
CA LEU A 403 -15.33 25.97 -23.13
C LEU A 403 -15.18 27.49 -22.82
N PRO A 404 -16.00 28.08 -21.93
CA PRO A 404 -15.82 29.46 -21.50
C PRO A 404 -14.57 29.64 -20.61
N PRO A 405 -13.97 30.84 -20.53
CA PRO A 405 -12.84 31.11 -19.64
C PRO A 405 -13.26 31.02 -18.17
N PRO A 406 -12.37 30.59 -17.26
CA PRO A 406 -12.68 30.53 -15.84
C PRO A 406 -12.92 31.95 -15.31
N GLU A 407 -14.05 32.15 -14.65
CA GLU A 407 -14.33 33.36 -13.87
C GLU A 407 -13.46 33.35 -12.60
N GLU A 408 -12.67 34.41 -12.43
CA GLU A 408 -12.07 34.74 -11.14
C GLU A 408 -13.15 35.30 -10.20
N THR A 409 -13.50 34.53 -9.17
CA THR A 409 -14.05 35.13 -7.93
C THR A 409 -13.44 34.40 -6.72
N PRO A 410 -12.93 35.14 -5.72
CA PRO A 410 -12.28 34.57 -4.56
C PRO A 410 -13.32 34.11 -3.53
N GLY A 411 -13.19 32.86 -3.09
CA GLY A 411 -13.97 32.28 -2.00
C GLY A 411 -13.20 31.12 -1.41
N GLU A 412 -12.61 31.35 -0.23
CA GLU A 412 -12.08 30.32 0.65
C GLU A 412 -13.13 29.23 0.87
N TYR A 413 -12.75 27.97 0.63
CA TYR A 413 -13.43 26.81 1.20
C TYR A 413 -12.36 25.77 1.53
N GLU A 414 -11.87 25.82 2.77
CA GLU A 414 -11.16 24.73 3.41
C GLU A 414 -12.18 23.67 3.84
N ILE A 415 -11.92 22.41 3.50
CA ILE A 415 -12.53 21.26 4.15
C ILE A 415 -11.38 20.36 4.57
N GLY A 416 -10.66 20.79 5.60
CA GLY A 416 -9.72 19.97 6.36
C GLY A 416 -10.28 19.81 7.76
N GLU A 417 -10.53 18.58 8.20
CA GLU A 417 -10.66 18.31 9.62
C GLU A 417 -9.26 18.46 10.24
N GLU A 418 -9.01 19.59 10.91
CA GLU A 418 -7.81 19.83 11.69
C GLU A 418 -7.87 19.00 12.98
N HIS A 419 -7.02 18.00 13.11
CA HIS A 419 -6.65 17.51 14.43
C HIS A 419 -5.63 18.47 15.05
N PRO A 420 -5.82 18.90 16.32
CA PRO A 420 -4.87 19.79 16.97
C PRO A 420 -3.49 19.17 17.01
N SER A 421 -2.47 20.00 16.86
CA SER A 421 -1.08 19.55 16.87
C SER A 421 -0.73 18.90 18.22
N VAL A 422 0.25 17.98 18.23
CA VAL A 422 0.74 17.34 19.46
C VAL A 422 1.15 18.38 20.54
N HIS A 423 1.61 19.56 20.10
CA HIS A 423 1.95 20.69 20.98
C HIS A 423 0.74 21.32 21.67
N GLU A 424 -0.39 21.44 20.97
CA GLU A 424 -1.65 21.94 21.54
C GLU A 424 -2.24 20.92 22.53
N SER A 425 -2.13 19.61 22.24
CA SER A 425 -2.53 18.56 23.18
C SER A 425 -1.72 18.60 24.48
N ASP A 426 -0.39 18.69 24.41
CA ASP A 426 0.47 18.74 25.60
C ASP A 426 0.18 19.98 26.45
N ALA A 427 -0.07 21.14 25.81
CA ALA A 427 -0.41 22.38 26.49
C ALA A 427 -1.70 22.28 27.32
N VAL A 428 -2.70 21.52 26.86
CA VAL A 428 -3.95 21.29 27.59
C VAL A 428 -3.69 20.53 28.90
N PHE A 429 -2.82 19.51 28.90
CA PHE A 429 -2.46 18.77 30.12
C PHE A 429 -1.56 19.57 31.06
N GLU A 430 -0.68 20.43 30.53
CA GLU A 430 0.15 21.34 31.34
C GLU A 430 -0.71 22.40 32.05
N ALA A 431 -1.65 23.00 31.32
CA ALA A 431 -2.61 23.94 31.89
C ALA A 431 -3.48 23.26 32.97
N ARG A 432 -3.95 22.04 32.71
CA ARG A 432 -4.70 21.25 33.69
C ARG A 432 -3.87 20.94 34.94
N GLN A 433 -2.63 20.48 34.78
CA GLN A 433 -1.72 20.21 35.90
C GLN A 433 -1.52 21.47 36.78
N ALA A 434 -1.32 22.63 36.16
CA ALA A 434 -1.15 23.89 36.89
C ALA A 434 -2.40 24.25 37.72
N LEU A 435 -3.60 24.06 37.15
CA LEU A 435 -4.87 24.29 37.86
C LEU A 435 -5.09 23.27 38.99
N GLU A 436 -4.79 21.99 38.77
CA GLU A 436 -4.93 20.93 39.79
C GLU A 436 -3.98 21.16 40.98
N LEU A 437 -2.75 21.61 40.73
CA LEU A 437 -1.82 22.00 41.78
C LEU A 437 -2.33 23.20 42.60
N GLY A 438 -3.06 24.13 41.96
CA GLY A 438 -3.74 25.23 42.65
C GLY A 438 -4.94 24.75 43.49
N ALA A 439 -5.78 23.88 42.91
CA ALA A 439 -6.93 23.28 43.59
C ALA A 439 -6.52 22.43 44.80
N LEU A 440 -5.41 21.71 44.69
CA LEU A 440 -4.81 20.95 45.79
C LEU A 440 -4.55 21.81 47.02
N GLU A 441 -3.93 22.99 46.86
CA GLU A 441 -3.60 23.89 47.98
C GLU A 441 -4.85 24.42 48.69
N LEU A 442 -5.99 24.48 48.00
CA LEU A 442 -7.26 24.93 48.56
C LEU A 442 -8.03 23.82 49.29
N THR A 443 -7.78 22.56 48.95
CA THR A 443 -8.62 21.42 49.35
C THR A 443 -7.93 20.47 50.32
N ILE A 444 -6.62 20.24 50.20
CA ILE A 444 -5.93 19.25 51.03
C ILE A 444 -5.99 19.60 52.53
N GLY A 445 -6.38 18.61 53.34
CA GLY A 445 -6.60 18.79 54.79
C GLY A 445 -7.85 19.59 55.17
N ARG A 446 -8.72 19.94 54.21
CA ARG A 446 -9.96 20.71 54.44
C ARG A 446 -11.24 19.97 54.02
N LEU A 447 -11.11 18.81 53.38
CA LEU A 447 -12.24 18.00 52.94
C LEU A 447 -12.87 17.24 54.10
N THR A 448 -14.20 17.15 54.10
CA THR A 448 -14.96 16.31 55.04
C THR A 448 -14.83 14.82 54.69
N SER A 449 -15.12 13.95 55.65
CA SER A 449 -15.12 12.50 55.41
C SER A 449 -16.10 12.06 54.31
N GLY A 450 -17.23 12.75 54.16
CA GLY A 450 -18.18 12.50 53.07
C GLY A 450 -17.64 12.89 51.70
N GLN A 451 -16.93 14.02 51.61
CA GLN A 451 -16.26 14.46 50.38
C GLN A 451 -15.11 13.52 49.99
N LEU A 452 -14.30 13.07 50.95
CA LEU A 452 -13.24 12.09 50.71
C LEU A 452 -13.79 10.75 50.24
N ALA A 453 -14.90 10.28 50.82
CA ALA A 453 -15.58 9.06 50.38
C ALA A 453 -16.11 9.19 48.95
N GLY A 454 -16.70 10.34 48.59
CA GLY A 454 -17.12 10.64 47.22
C GLY A 454 -15.94 10.67 46.25
N TYR A 455 -14.81 11.25 46.66
CA TYR A 455 -13.61 11.33 45.82
C TYR A 455 -13.02 9.94 45.54
N ARG A 456 -12.99 9.07 46.56
CA ARG A 456 -12.60 7.66 46.42
C ARG A 456 -13.51 6.91 45.45
N LEU A 457 -14.82 7.07 45.56
CA LEU A 457 -15.78 6.37 44.70
C LEU A 457 -15.58 6.74 43.22
N LEU A 458 -15.28 8.01 42.94
CA LEU A 458 -14.93 8.45 41.58
C LEU A 458 -13.60 7.86 41.10
N ALA A 459 -12.57 7.78 41.96
CA ALA A 459 -11.30 7.13 41.61
C ALA A 459 -11.50 5.65 41.26
N GLU A 460 -12.22 4.91 42.11
CA GLU A 460 -12.55 3.49 41.91
C GLU A 460 -13.37 3.26 40.64
N SER A 461 -14.24 4.20 40.28
CA SER A 461 -15.06 4.10 39.06
C SER A 461 -14.25 4.09 37.76
N THR A 462 -12.99 4.56 37.78
CA THR A 462 -12.11 4.54 36.59
C THR A 462 -11.46 3.17 36.35
N VAL A 463 -11.35 2.33 37.38
CA VAL A 463 -10.60 1.07 37.35
C VAL A 463 -11.20 0.02 36.40
N PRO A 464 -12.52 -0.22 36.36
CA PRO A 464 -13.10 -1.29 35.54
C PRO A 464 -12.87 -1.16 34.03
N TYR A 465 -12.43 0.02 33.57
CA TYR A 465 -12.26 0.33 32.14
C TYR A 465 -10.82 0.21 31.65
N VAL A 466 -9.88 -0.17 32.53
CA VAL A 466 -8.47 -0.36 32.19
C VAL A 466 -7.99 -1.70 32.74
N ASP A 467 -7.41 -2.54 31.89
CA ASP A 467 -6.75 -3.80 32.27
C ASP A 467 -5.27 -3.73 31.90
N GLY A 468 -4.40 -3.64 32.91
CA GLY A 468 -2.98 -3.43 32.71
C GLY A 468 -2.71 -2.18 31.90
N ASP A 469 -2.21 -2.36 30.68
CA ASP A 469 -1.87 -1.29 29.75
C ASP A 469 -2.94 -1.04 28.67
N ARG A 470 -4.15 -1.59 28.83
CA ARG A 470 -5.20 -1.55 27.80
C ARG A 470 -6.49 -0.91 28.29
N PHE A 471 -7.12 -0.13 27.42
CA PHE A 471 -8.51 0.27 27.62
C PHE A 471 -9.44 -0.91 27.32
N LEU A 472 -10.30 -1.27 28.27
CA LEU A 472 -11.46 -2.13 28.04
C LEU A 472 -12.62 -1.33 27.46
N ASP A 473 -12.74 -0.06 27.88
CA ASP A 473 -13.69 0.92 27.36
C ASP A 473 -13.11 2.34 27.51
N ALA A 474 -12.50 2.86 26.45
CA ALA A 474 -11.85 4.18 26.46
C ALA A 474 -12.85 5.34 26.63
N ALA A 475 -14.08 5.17 26.15
CA ALA A 475 -15.12 6.19 26.27
C ALA A 475 -15.61 6.28 27.72
N ALA A 476 -15.91 5.14 28.36
CA ALA A 476 -16.31 5.10 29.76
C ALA A 476 -15.18 5.51 30.71
N TYR A 477 -13.92 5.15 30.39
CA TYR A 477 -12.76 5.68 31.11
C TYR A 477 -12.68 7.20 31.00
N THR A 478 -12.83 7.77 29.80
CA THR A 478 -12.75 9.23 29.59
C THR A 478 -13.81 9.97 30.40
N GLU A 479 -15.03 9.44 30.44
CA GLU A 479 -16.12 10.03 31.22
C GLU A 479 -15.86 9.97 32.73
N THR A 480 -15.47 8.81 33.25
CA THR A 480 -15.19 8.63 34.68
C THR A 480 -13.92 9.35 35.13
N ASN A 481 -12.89 9.42 34.29
CA ASN A 481 -11.69 10.22 34.52
C ASN A 481 -12.05 11.71 34.60
N ALA A 482 -12.86 12.24 33.67
CA ALA A 482 -13.29 13.63 33.74
C ALA A 482 -14.07 13.90 35.04
N ALA A 483 -15.01 13.03 35.42
CA ALA A 483 -15.76 13.18 36.66
C ALA A 483 -14.85 13.23 37.91
N PHE A 484 -13.78 12.44 37.95
CA PHE A 484 -12.79 12.46 39.02
C PHE A 484 -12.06 13.81 39.13
N HIS A 485 -11.61 14.38 38.01
CA HIS A 485 -10.88 15.65 38.00
C HIS A 485 -11.80 16.85 38.23
N ASP A 486 -13.00 16.87 37.62
CA ASP A 486 -14.05 17.88 37.86
C ASP A 486 -14.43 17.98 39.34
N TYR A 487 -14.43 16.85 40.05
CA TYR A 487 -14.77 16.82 41.47
C TYR A 487 -13.76 17.57 42.33
N LEU A 488 -12.46 17.47 42.03
CA LEU A 488 -11.43 18.22 42.75
C LEU A 488 -11.70 19.74 42.70
N PHE A 489 -12.06 20.25 41.53
CA PHE A 489 -12.39 21.66 41.34
C PHE A 489 -13.70 22.05 42.03
N THR A 490 -14.71 21.18 42.00
CA THR A 490 -15.97 21.37 42.73
C THR A 490 -15.72 21.51 44.23
N LEU A 491 -14.81 20.70 44.79
CA LEU A 491 -14.44 20.72 46.21
C LEU A 491 -13.74 22.02 46.64
N THR A 492 -13.21 22.81 45.72
CA THR A 492 -12.62 24.11 46.05
C THR A 492 -13.67 25.15 46.45
N GLY A 493 -14.94 24.95 46.06
CA GLY A 493 -16.00 25.94 46.20
C GLY A 493 -15.79 27.23 45.38
N ASN A 494 -14.85 27.21 44.42
CA ASN A 494 -14.51 28.36 43.58
C ASN A 494 -15.05 28.14 42.16
N GLU A 495 -16.18 28.78 41.85
CA GLU A 495 -16.83 28.67 40.54
C GLU A 495 -15.93 29.13 39.38
N HIS A 496 -15.09 30.15 39.59
CA HIS A 496 -14.17 30.63 38.55
C HIS A 496 -13.07 29.61 38.23
N LEU A 497 -12.57 28.90 39.25
CA LEU A 497 -11.55 27.87 39.06
C LEU A 497 -12.14 26.64 38.35
N LEU A 498 -13.38 26.28 38.70
CA LEU A 498 -14.13 25.22 38.00
C LEU A 498 -14.41 25.59 36.54
N GLN A 499 -14.83 26.83 36.27
CA GLN A 499 -15.03 27.33 34.90
C GLN A 499 -13.72 27.37 34.10
N ALA A 500 -12.61 27.80 34.71
CA ALA A 500 -11.31 27.82 34.06
C ALA A 500 -10.86 26.41 33.65
N TYR A 501 -11.04 25.42 34.52
CA TYR A 501 -10.74 24.02 34.20
C TYR A 501 -11.69 23.46 33.12
N GLN A 502 -13.00 23.73 33.19
CA GLN A 502 -13.96 23.28 32.16
C GLN A 502 -13.66 23.90 30.79
N ALA A 503 -13.23 25.16 30.77
CA ALA A 503 -12.84 25.88 29.56
C ALA A 503 -11.57 25.29 28.89
N LEU A 504 -10.74 24.52 29.60
CA LEU A 504 -9.61 23.80 28.98
C LEU A 504 -10.07 22.70 28.03
N GLY A 505 -11.32 22.25 28.10
CA GLY A 505 -11.86 21.26 27.17
C GLY A 505 -11.23 19.87 27.26
N VAL A 506 -10.53 19.54 28.36
CA VAL A 506 -9.75 18.28 28.52
C VAL A 506 -10.61 17.04 28.24
N LYS A 507 -11.86 17.01 28.72
CA LYS A 507 -12.79 15.90 28.45
C LYS A 507 -13.08 15.76 26.96
N GLY A 508 -13.33 16.87 26.26
CA GLY A 508 -13.59 16.87 24.82
C GLY A 508 -12.36 16.39 24.04
N HIS A 509 -11.19 16.92 24.41
CA HIS A 509 -9.90 16.53 23.84
C HIS A 509 -9.61 15.04 24.03
N MET A 510 -9.82 14.51 25.24
CA MET A 510 -9.67 13.08 25.52
C MET A 510 -10.72 12.22 24.80
N ALA A 511 -11.97 12.69 24.68
CA ALA A 511 -13.03 11.92 24.02
C ALA A 511 -12.83 11.83 22.50
N GLU A 512 -12.22 12.85 21.90
CA GLU A 512 -11.79 12.82 20.51
C GLU A 512 -10.56 11.93 20.34
N THR A 513 -9.53 12.18 21.13
CA THR A 513 -8.22 11.54 20.98
C THR A 513 -8.23 10.06 21.37
N LEU A 514 -8.87 9.71 22.49
CA LEU A 514 -8.88 8.34 23.01
C LEU A 514 -10.01 7.49 22.40
N ARG A 515 -10.80 8.02 21.45
CA ARG A 515 -12.01 7.36 20.90
C ARG A 515 -11.76 5.92 20.45
N ASN A 516 -10.60 5.68 19.82
CA ASN A 516 -10.16 4.37 19.33
C ASN A 516 -8.87 3.89 20.03
N ALA A 517 -8.47 4.53 21.13
CA ALA A 517 -7.25 4.15 21.83
C ALA A 517 -7.40 2.78 22.49
N THR A 518 -6.52 1.85 22.14
CA THR A 518 -6.47 0.52 22.75
C THR A 518 -5.52 0.46 23.94
N TRP A 519 -4.66 1.46 24.10
CA TRP A 519 -3.60 1.51 25.12
C TRP A 519 -3.81 2.64 26.12
N CYS A 520 -3.56 2.36 27.40
CA CYS A 520 -3.52 3.31 28.49
C CYS A 520 -2.24 3.10 29.30
N HIS A 521 -1.62 4.15 29.81
CA HIS A 521 -0.47 3.96 30.67
C HIS A 521 -0.87 3.15 31.93
N PRO A 522 -0.15 2.07 32.31
CA PRO A 522 -0.61 1.11 33.33
C PRO A 522 -0.87 1.69 34.73
N ARG A 523 -0.34 2.88 34.98
CA ARG A 523 -0.47 3.59 36.25
C ARG A 523 -1.63 4.59 36.30
N CYS A 524 -2.28 4.92 35.19
CA CYS A 524 -3.24 6.04 35.13
C CYS A 524 -4.44 5.88 36.08
N THR A 525 -5.00 4.68 36.25
CA THR A 525 -6.08 4.44 37.22
C THR A 525 -5.57 4.33 38.64
N GLN A 526 -4.39 3.73 38.83
CA GLN A 526 -3.76 3.62 40.15
C GLN A 526 -3.38 5.00 40.72
N ASP A 527 -2.97 5.93 39.87
CA ASP A 527 -2.60 7.28 40.29
C ASP A 527 -3.80 8.04 40.88
N HIS A 528 -5.02 7.79 40.42
CA HIS A 528 -6.24 8.35 41.04
C HIS A 528 -6.43 7.82 42.46
N LEU A 529 -6.26 6.51 42.68
CA LEU A 529 -6.39 5.88 43.99
C LEU A 529 -5.30 6.37 44.96
N ASP A 530 -4.05 6.41 44.50
CA ASP A 530 -2.90 6.89 45.25
C ASP A 530 -3.07 8.37 45.62
N LEU A 531 -3.62 9.19 44.70
CA LEU A 531 -3.90 10.60 44.95
C LEU A 531 -4.94 10.77 46.06
N VAL A 532 -6.06 10.03 46.02
CA VAL A 532 -7.07 10.09 47.09
C VAL A 532 -6.50 9.66 48.43
N ALA A 533 -5.64 8.63 48.48
CA ALA A 533 -4.95 8.22 49.71
C ALA A 533 -4.04 9.34 50.27
N ALA A 534 -3.38 10.11 49.40
CA ALA A 534 -2.62 11.29 49.81
C ALA A 534 -3.53 12.40 50.37
N PHE A 535 -4.73 12.59 49.81
CA PHE A 535 -5.72 13.54 50.33
C PHE A 535 -6.24 13.14 51.73
N GLU A 536 -6.49 11.86 51.96
CA GLU A 536 -6.96 11.37 53.27
C GLU A 536 -5.90 11.48 54.37
N SER A 537 -4.64 11.25 54.02
CA SER A 537 -3.51 11.39 54.95
C SER A 537 -3.01 12.82 55.11
N GLY A 538 -3.48 13.75 54.25
CA GLY A 538 -3.00 15.13 54.21
C GLY A 538 -1.56 15.28 53.70
N ASP A 539 -1.02 14.25 53.03
CA ASP A 539 0.35 14.26 52.50
C ASP A 539 0.45 15.11 51.22
N ARG A 540 0.74 16.39 51.43
CA ARG A 540 0.87 17.38 50.36
C ARG A 540 2.01 17.08 49.39
N ALA A 541 3.14 16.56 49.88
CA ALA A 541 4.29 16.32 49.01
C ALA A 541 3.99 15.19 48.02
N THR A 542 3.37 14.11 48.52
CA THR A 542 2.96 12.98 47.69
C THR A 542 1.87 13.39 46.71
N ALA A 543 0.85 14.14 47.14
CA ALA A 543 -0.22 14.61 46.24
C ALA A 543 0.31 15.49 45.09
N ARG A 544 1.23 16.43 45.35
CA ARG A 544 1.85 17.26 44.30
C ARG A 544 2.62 16.44 43.28
N ARG A 545 3.39 15.46 43.75
CA ARG A 545 4.15 14.56 42.87
C ARG A 545 3.22 13.71 42.00
N LEU A 546 2.17 13.14 42.59
CA LEU A 546 1.21 12.30 41.87
C LEU A 546 0.44 13.07 40.80
N ILE A 547 0.02 14.32 41.05
CA ILE A 547 -0.61 15.18 40.04
C ILE A 547 0.33 15.39 38.83
N ALA A 548 1.61 15.67 39.09
CA ALA A 548 2.58 15.87 38.02
C ALA A 548 2.86 14.58 37.22
N GLU A 549 3.05 13.46 37.90
CA GLU A 549 3.27 12.17 37.25
C GLU A 549 2.03 11.70 36.45
N HIS A 550 0.84 11.91 36.99
CA HIS A 550 -0.42 11.58 36.32
C HIS A 550 -0.62 12.41 35.05
N ALA A 551 -0.28 13.70 35.09
CA ALA A 551 -0.32 14.57 33.92
C ALA A 551 0.63 14.08 32.81
N GLU A 552 1.87 13.73 33.14
CA GLU A 552 2.82 13.18 32.17
C GLU A 552 2.36 11.85 31.58
N ARG A 553 1.82 10.95 32.40
CA ARG A 553 1.27 9.66 31.94
C ARG A 553 0.02 9.85 31.08
N SER A 554 -0.80 10.86 31.38
CA SER A 554 -1.94 11.26 30.55
C SER A 554 -1.48 11.81 29.21
N LYS A 555 -0.39 12.61 29.16
CA LYS A 555 0.24 13.05 27.91
C LYS A 555 0.74 11.86 27.11
N ILE A 556 1.44 10.89 27.71
CA ILE A 556 1.92 9.69 27.01
C ILE A 556 0.75 8.88 26.43
N THR A 557 -0.30 8.66 27.23
CA THR A 557 -1.53 7.96 26.79
C THR A 557 -2.18 8.68 25.61
N THR A 558 -2.31 10.00 25.70
CA THR A 558 -2.92 10.83 24.66
C THR A 558 -2.04 10.91 23.42
N ARG A 559 -0.72 11.10 23.54
CA ARG A 559 0.23 11.10 22.42
C ARG A 559 0.24 9.77 21.68
N ARG A 560 0.17 8.64 22.40
CA ARG A 560 0.10 7.32 21.75
C ARG A 560 -1.22 7.13 21.01
N ALA A 561 -2.29 7.73 21.49
CA ALA A 561 -3.60 7.72 20.83
C ALA A 561 -3.68 8.70 19.65
N MET A 562 -3.13 9.92 19.74
CA MET A 562 -2.99 10.87 18.61
C MET A 562 -1.98 10.38 17.58
N GLY A 563 -0.94 9.69 18.03
CA GLY A 563 0.00 8.94 17.21
C GLY A 563 -0.65 7.73 16.52
N GLY A 564 -1.95 7.52 16.74
CA GLY A 564 -2.83 6.61 16.00
C GLY A 564 -3.09 7.04 14.56
N ALA A 565 -2.04 7.42 13.85
CA ALA A 565 -1.83 7.22 12.41
C ALA A 565 -0.32 7.18 12.06
N ALA A 566 0.57 6.82 13.00
CA ALA A 566 1.68 5.98 12.61
C ALA A 566 1.10 4.57 12.49
N GLU A 567 0.49 4.27 11.33
CA GLU A 567 0.12 2.90 10.99
C GLU A 567 1.31 2.01 11.38
N GLY A 568 1.06 1.03 12.27
CA GLY A 568 2.05 0.00 12.53
C GLY A 568 2.49 -0.59 11.19
N PRO A 569 3.72 -1.14 11.09
CA PRO A 569 4.27 -1.54 9.79
C PRO A 569 3.27 -2.40 9.03
N LYS A 570 2.92 -2.00 7.80
CA LYS A 570 1.85 -2.63 7.02
C LYS A 570 2.10 -4.13 6.83
N PHE A 571 3.39 -4.49 6.79
CA PHE A 571 3.87 -5.86 6.74
C PHE A 571 4.91 -6.09 7.84
N LEU A 572 4.63 -7.06 8.72
CA LEU A 572 5.53 -7.52 9.78
C LEU A 572 5.93 -8.97 9.54
N SER A 573 7.15 -9.33 9.95
CA SER A 573 7.57 -10.73 10.03
C SER A 573 7.93 -11.07 11.47
N PRO A 574 6.96 -11.56 12.26
CA PRO A 574 7.13 -11.76 13.70
C PRO A 574 8.34 -12.63 14.04
N GLY A 575 9.15 -12.18 14.98
CA GLY A 575 10.31 -12.92 15.49
C GLY A 575 11.58 -12.83 14.64
N ARG A 576 11.59 -12.09 13.52
CA ARG A 576 12.79 -11.90 12.67
C ARG A 576 14.00 -11.36 13.45
N PHE A 577 13.76 -10.53 14.47
CA PHE A 577 14.80 -9.96 15.32
C PHE A 577 14.81 -10.54 16.74
N ALA A 578 14.09 -11.65 16.98
CA ALA A 578 14.05 -12.28 18.29
C ALA A 578 15.46 -12.60 18.80
N GLY A 579 15.79 -12.06 19.97
CA GLY A 579 17.10 -12.24 20.60
C GLY A 579 18.24 -11.48 19.94
N LYS A 580 17.98 -10.54 19.02
CA LYS A 580 18.99 -9.65 18.44
C LYS A 580 18.97 -8.30 19.16
N VAL A 581 20.17 -7.73 19.37
CA VAL A 581 20.36 -6.36 19.90
C VAL A 581 20.66 -5.42 18.73
N VAL A 582 19.77 -4.46 18.50
CA VAL A 582 19.84 -3.54 17.36
C VAL A 582 20.04 -2.11 17.86
N VAL A 583 21.11 -1.46 17.40
CA VAL A 583 21.35 -0.03 17.61
C VAL A 583 20.76 0.73 16.42
N VAL A 584 19.87 1.69 16.66
CA VAL A 584 19.31 2.58 15.62
C VAL A 584 19.67 4.02 15.94
N THR A 585 20.38 4.68 15.02
CA THR A 585 20.78 6.08 15.18
C THR A 585 19.83 7.04 14.46
N GLY A 586 19.69 8.27 14.95
CA GLY A 586 18.69 9.21 14.43
C GLY A 586 17.26 8.69 14.65
N ALA A 587 17.04 8.00 15.77
CA ALA A 587 15.82 7.25 16.04
C ALA A 587 14.65 8.11 16.49
N ALA A 588 14.84 9.39 16.82
CA ALA A 588 13.78 10.20 17.42
C ALA A 588 12.68 10.66 16.43
N GLN A 589 12.87 10.50 15.11
CA GLN A 589 11.86 10.82 14.10
C GLN A 589 12.12 10.16 12.74
N GLY A 590 11.11 10.14 11.88
CA GLY A 590 11.25 9.77 10.46
C GLY A 590 11.67 8.31 10.26
N ILE A 591 12.58 8.06 9.32
CA ILE A 591 13.01 6.70 8.93
C ILE A 591 13.60 5.94 10.13
N GLY A 592 14.34 6.61 11.01
CA GLY A 592 14.94 5.99 12.19
C GLY A 592 13.89 5.52 13.19
N GLU A 593 12.89 6.36 13.48
CA GLU A 593 11.75 5.98 14.33
C GLU A 593 10.96 4.83 13.72
N ALA A 594 10.62 4.91 12.43
CA ALA A 594 9.88 3.85 11.75
C ALA A 594 10.64 2.52 11.76
N THR A 595 11.96 2.56 11.55
CA THR A 595 12.84 1.39 11.65
C THR A 595 12.83 0.81 13.07
N ALA A 596 12.96 1.65 14.10
CA ALA A 596 12.91 1.22 15.50
C ALA A 596 11.58 0.53 15.84
N ARG A 597 10.44 1.14 15.46
CA ARG A 597 9.11 0.56 15.68
C ARG A 597 8.96 -0.79 14.99
N ARG A 598 9.45 -0.91 13.74
CA ARG A 598 9.40 -2.18 13.00
C ARG A 598 10.25 -3.27 13.63
N ILE A 599 11.49 -2.96 14.01
CA ILE A 599 12.39 -3.93 14.66
C ILE A 599 11.84 -4.38 16.02
N ALA A 600 11.26 -3.47 16.80
CA ALA A 600 10.59 -3.81 18.06
C ALA A 600 9.42 -4.77 17.83
N ALA A 601 8.56 -4.47 16.84
CA ALA A 601 7.42 -5.32 16.48
C ALA A 601 7.85 -6.70 15.96
N GLU A 602 9.06 -6.82 15.41
CA GLU A 602 9.66 -8.08 14.96
C GLU A 602 10.54 -8.76 16.03
N GLY A 603 10.55 -8.24 17.27
CA GLY A 603 11.13 -8.90 18.45
C GLY A 603 12.56 -8.51 18.83
N GLY A 604 13.10 -7.41 18.27
CA GLY A 604 14.45 -6.95 18.57
C GLY A 604 14.56 -6.11 19.85
N ALA A 605 15.64 -6.30 20.61
CA ALA A 605 16.02 -5.41 21.71
C ALA A 605 16.74 -4.19 21.14
N LEU A 606 16.40 -2.99 21.60
CA LEU A 606 16.79 -1.74 20.94
C LEU A 606 17.68 -0.84 21.79
N VAL A 607 18.66 -0.23 21.14
CA VAL A 607 19.36 0.95 21.64
C VAL A 607 19.12 2.08 20.67
N LEU A 608 18.37 3.09 21.10
CA LEU A 608 17.89 4.19 20.28
C LEU A 608 18.73 5.43 20.56
N ALA A 609 19.50 5.85 19.57
CA ALA A 609 20.41 6.98 19.70
C ALA A 609 19.93 8.19 18.91
N ASP A 610 19.89 9.35 19.56
CA ASP A 610 19.64 10.64 18.91
C ASP A 610 20.30 11.77 19.71
N ARG A 611 20.51 12.93 19.08
CA ARG A 611 20.95 14.13 19.81
C ARG A 611 19.82 14.75 20.63
N SER A 612 18.57 14.49 20.23
CA SER A 612 17.38 15.02 20.90
C SER A 612 16.92 14.10 22.02
N GLY A 613 16.50 14.69 23.14
CA GLY A 613 15.87 13.96 24.25
C GLY A 613 14.55 13.27 23.89
N LEU A 614 13.93 13.63 22.75
CA LEU A 614 12.69 12.99 22.27
C LEU A 614 12.82 11.48 22.06
N VAL A 615 14.05 10.98 21.85
CA VAL A 615 14.31 9.54 21.73
C VAL A 615 13.95 8.76 23.01
N GLY A 616 13.93 9.42 24.18
CA GLY A 616 13.46 8.84 25.44
C GLY A 616 12.00 8.40 25.35
N GLY A 617 11.12 9.25 24.82
CA GLY A 617 9.71 8.92 24.67
C GLY A 617 9.46 7.72 23.75
N LEU A 618 10.24 7.60 22.67
CA LEU A 618 10.17 6.41 21.81
C LEU A 618 10.65 5.14 22.53
N ALA A 619 11.71 5.23 23.32
CA ALA A 619 12.20 4.07 24.10
C ALA A 619 11.17 3.62 25.15
N ASP A 620 10.47 4.56 25.78
CA ASP A 620 9.41 4.26 26.77
C ASP A 620 8.19 3.57 26.13
N GLU A 621 7.92 3.81 24.84
CA GLU A 621 6.83 3.19 24.10
C GLU A 621 7.13 1.78 23.60
N LEU A 622 8.42 1.45 23.41
CA LEU A 622 8.85 0.22 22.73
C LEU A 622 9.28 -0.88 23.73
N PRO A 623 8.92 -2.15 23.46
CA PRO A 623 9.40 -3.26 24.27
C PRO A 623 10.92 -3.40 24.15
N GLU A 624 11.58 -3.63 25.29
CA GLU A 624 13.03 -3.87 25.38
C GLU A 624 13.92 -2.81 24.70
N ALA A 625 13.54 -1.53 24.78
CA ALA A 625 14.31 -0.41 24.24
C ALA A 625 15.02 0.42 25.33
N ALA A 626 16.18 0.99 24.98
CA ALA A 626 16.90 1.96 25.79
C ALA A 626 17.31 3.18 24.96
N ALA A 627 17.05 4.39 25.48
CA ALA A 627 17.44 5.64 24.86
C ALA A 627 18.87 6.05 25.23
N VAL A 628 19.62 6.58 24.26
CA VAL A 628 20.93 7.20 24.47
C VAL A 628 20.95 8.57 23.78
N VAL A 629 20.96 9.63 24.57
CA VAL A 629 21.07 11.00 24.05
C VAL A 629 22.55 11.31 23.81
N ALA A 630 22.96 11.38 22.54
CA ALA A 630 24.35 11.56 22.16
C ALA A 630 24.52 12.33 20.85
N ASP A 631 25.58 13.13 20.76
CA ASP A 631 25.97 13.80 19.52
C ASP A 631 26.92 12.94 18.69
N LEU A 632 26.35 12.28 17.67
CA LEU A 632 27.07 11.39 16.76
C LEU A 632 28.01 12.12 15.79
N GLU A 633 28.01 13.45 15.74
CA GLU A 633 29.04 14.21 15.01
C GLU A 633 30.40 14.18 15.72
N THR A 634 30.44 13.67 16.95
CA THR A 634 31.65 13.59 17.77
C THR A 634 32.03 12.14 18.06
N TRP A 635 33.34 11.88 18.18
CA TRP A 635 33.83 10.56 18.58
C TRP A 635 33.31 10.11 19.96
N PRO A 636 33.34 10.96 21.02
CA PRO A 636 32.79 10.58 22.32
C PRO A 636 31.31 10.19 22.27
N GLY A 637 30.49 10.88 21.46
CA GLY A 637 29.08 10.53 21.29
C GLY A 637 28.87 9.16 20.63
N ALA A 638 29.59 8.88 19.53
CA ALA A 638 29.54 7.58 18.87
C ALA A 638 30.02 6.44 19.78
N GLN A 639 31.12 6.68 20.52
CA GLN A 639 31.66 5.73 21.49
C GLN A 639 30.65 5.44 22.63
N ALA A 640 30.02 6.48 23.19
CA ALA A 640 29.05 6.34 24.27
C ALA A 640 27.84 5.49 23.87
N VAL A 641 27.36 5.58 22.62
CA VAL A 641 26.25 4.76 22.12
C VAL A 641 26.64 3.28 22.05
N ALA A 642 27.82 2.97 21.50
CA ALA A 642 28.30 1.58 21.42
C ALA A 642 28.56 0.99 22.81
N GLU A 643 29.18 1.76 23.71
CA GLU A 643 29.42 1.36 25.10
C GLU A 643 28.13 1.13 25.86
N ALA A 644 27.12 1.99 25.70
CA ALA A 644 25.81 1.81 26.33
C ALA A 644 25.14 0.51 25.87
N ALA A 645 25.21 0.19 24.57
CA ALA A 645 24.65 -1.05 24.04
C ALA A 645 25.34 -2.30 24.61
N VAL A 646 26.68 -2.30 24.63
CA VAL A 646 27.47 -3.40 25.19
C VAL A 646 27.27 -3.52 26.70
N ALA A 647 27.24 -2.41 27.44
CA ALA A 647 27.00 -2.43 28.89
C ALA A 647 25.62 -2.97 29.23
N ARG A 648 24.60 -2.64 28.43
CA ARG A 648 23.21 -2.99 28.69
C ARG A 648 22.85 -4.42 28.27
N TYR A 649 23.33 -4.87 27.12
CA TYR A 649 22.94 -6.14 26.50
C TYR A 649 24.10 -7.09 26.22
N GLY A 650 25.34 -6.68 26.51
CA GLY A 650 26.56 -7.48 26.32
C GLY A 650 27.05 -7.58 24.88
N ARG A 651 26.30 -7.08 23.90
CA ARG A 651 26.62 -7.20 22.46
C ARG A 651 25.89 -6.17 21.61
N ILE A 652 26.31 -6.05 20.35
CA ILE A 652 25.60 -5.35 19.27
C ILE A 652 25.49 -6.33 18.10
N ASP A 653 24.27 -6.77 17.78
CA ASP A 653 24.00 -7.67 16.65
C ASP A 653 23.83 -6.91 15.34
N VAL A 654 23.13 -5.78 15.39
CA VAL A 654 22.88 -4.92 14.22
C VAL A 654 23.15 -3.45 14.58
N LEU A 655 23.82 -2.73 13.68
CA LEU A 655 23.92 -1.27 13.71
C LEU A 655 23.20 -0.68 12.49
N VAL A 656 22.22 0.19 12.73
CA VAL A 656 21.54 0.98 11.70
C VAL A 656 22.00 2.44 11.80
N ASN A 657 22.75 2.88 10.80
CA ASN A 657 23.26 4.26 10.70
C ASN A 657 22.29 5.11 9.87
N ASN A 658 21.39 5.85 10.51
CA ASN A 658 20.36 6.66 9.85
C ASN A 658 20.54 8.18 9.99
N VAL A 659 21.45 8.65 10.84
CA VAL A 659 21.71 10.10 10.97
C VAL A 659 22.18 10.70 9.63
N GLY A 660 21.55 11.81 9.24
CA GLY A 660 21.91 12.60 8.08
C GLY A 660 20.73 13.37 7.49
N GLY A 661 20.93 13.88 6.27
CA GLY A 661 19.91 14.56 5.47
C GLY A 661 20.33 15.97 5.13
N ALA A 662 20.07 16.38 3.88
CA ALA A 662 20.50 17.68 3.37
C ALA A 662 20.08 18.84 4.29
N LEU A 663 21.07 19.65 4.66
CA LEU A 663 20.97 20.82 5.53
C LEU A 663 20.54 22.08 4.76
N ARG A 664 20.88 22.17 3.48
CA ARG A 664 20.66 23.33 2.60
C ARG A 664 20.32 22.89 1.18
N PHE A 665 19.57 23.74 0.48
CA PHE A 665 19.14 23.54 -0.91
C PHE A 665 19.41 24.80 -1.74
N LYS A 666 20.50 24.81 -2.52
CA LYS A 666 20.92 25.93 -3.38
C LYS A 666 21.95 25.49 -4.42
N PRO A 667 22.21 26.25 -5.50
CA PRO A 667 23.31 25.98 -6.43
C PRO A 667 24.65 25.83 -5.71
N PHE A 668 25.54 24.99 -6.24
CA PHE A 668 26.79 24.65 -5.54
C PHE A 668 27.67 25.86 -5.24
N THR A 669 27.70 26.85 -6.13
CA THR A 669 28.46 28.09 -5.98
C THR A 669 27.98 28.97 -4.82
N GLU A 670 26.78 28.72 -4.29
CA GLU A 670 26.19 29.48 -3.19
C GLU A 670 26.47 28.87 -1.81
N PHE A 671 27.08 27.69 -1.74
CA PHE A 671 27.48 27.09 -0.46
C PHE A 671 28.74 27.74 0.09
N SER A 672 28.70 28.12 1.36
CA SER A 672 29.91 28.53 2.07
C SER A 672 30.75 27.31 2.45
N PRO A 673 32.07 27.48 2.67
CA PRO A 673 32.92 26.41 3.19
C PRO A 673 32.38 25.78 4.48
N ASP A 674 31.85 26.59 5.40
CA ASP A 674 31.30 26.11 6.67
C ASP A 674 30.04 25.26 6.48
N GLU A 675 29.19 25.61 5.51
CA GLU A 675 28.00 24.80 5.18
C GLU A 675 28.37 23.47 4.55
N ILE A 676 29.42 23.44 3.72
CA ILE A 676 29.95 22.20 3.15
C ILE A 676 30.50 21.31 4.28
N GLU A 677 31.31 21.85 5.19
CA GLU A 677 31.86 21.10 6.31
C GLU A 677 30.76 20.58 7.24
N ALA A 678 29.77 21.41 7.57
CA ALA A 678 28.64 21.02 8.39
C ALA A 678 27.83 19.87 7.76
N GLU A 679 27.63 19.89 6.44
CA GLU A 679 26.94 18.81 5.73
C GLU A 679 27.75 17.50 5.78
N LEU A 680 29.06 17.55 5.51
CA LEU A 680 29.93 16.38 5.59
C LEU A 680 29.98 15.82 7.01
N ARG A 681 30.05 16.69 8.01
CA ARG A 681 30.05 16.29 9.42
C ARG A 681 28.75 15.59 9.80
N ARG A 682 27.60 16.16 9.43
CA ARG A 682 26.28 15.57 9.73
C ARG A 682 26.00 14.28 8.97
N SER A 683 26.24 14.28 7.65
CA SER A 683 25.73 13.27 6.73
C SER A 683 26.72 12.17 6.38
N LEU A 684 28.02 12.32 6.67
CA LEU A 684 29.06 11.30 6.44
C LEU A 684 29.80 10.92 7.72
N LEU A 685 30.32 11.90 8.48
CA LEU A 685 31.18 11.63 9.63
C LEU A 685 30.45 10.83 10.72
N THR A 686 29.17 11.13 10.96
CA THR A 686 28.32 10.38 11.90
C THR A 686 28.31 8.88 11.63
N THR A 687 28.24 8.47 10.36
CA THR A 687 28.26 7.05 9.95
C THR A 687 29.65 6.44 10.14
N LEU A 688 30.71 7.15 9.74
CA LEU A 688 32.10 6.71 9.94
C LEU A 688 32.42 6.43 11.40
N LEU A 689 32.08 7.37 12.29
CA LEU A 689 32.37 7.25 13.72
C LEU A 689 31.55 6.14 14.37
N SER A 690 30.27 6.00 14.00
CA SER A 690 29.38 4.96 14.53
C SER A 690 29.83 3.55 14.11
N CYS A 691 30.21 3.36 12.85
CA CYS A 691 30.81 2.10 12.39
C CYS A 691 32.09 1.78 13.18
N ARG A 692 33.00 2.75 13.29
CA ARG A 692 34.25 2.59 14.03
C ARG A 692 34.03 2.22 15.50
N ALA A 693 32.99 2.77 16.14
CA ALA A 693 32.67 2.48 17.53
C ALA A 693 32.08 1.07 17.73
N ALA A 694 31.22 0.59 16.81
CA ALA A 694 30.54 -0.70 16.95
C ALA A 694 31.38 -1.91 16.50
N LEU A 695 32.23 -1.73 15.48
CA LEU A 695 33.02 -2.80 14.85
C LEU A 695 33.82 -3.68 15.82
N PRO A 696 34.53 -3.14 16.85
CA PRO A 696 35.31 -3.97 17.77
C PRO A 696 34.47 -5.05 18.48
N SER A 697 33.25 -4.72 18.93
CA SER A 697 32.35 -5.67 19.60
C SER A 697 31.83 -6.76 18.65
N MET A 698 31.53 -6.40 17.40
CA MET A 698 31.11 -7.35 16.36
C MET A 698 32.26 -8.28 15.95
N ALA A 699 33.45 -7.73 15.71
CA ALA A 699 34.62 -8.48 15.28
C ALA A 699 35.11 -9.46 16.35
N GLN A 700 35.11 -9.05 17.62
CA GLN A 700 35.43 -9.95 18.73
C GLN A 700 34.47 -11.15 18.82
N ARG A 701 33.21 -10.95 18.45
CA ARG A 701 32.18 -11.99 18.43
C ARG A 701 32.22 -12.86 17.17
N GLY A 702 32.83 -12.38 16.10
CA GLY A 702 32.84 -13.03 14.79
C GLY A 702 31.48 -12.97 14.07
N SER A 703 30.64 -11.97 14.38
CA SER A 703 29.32 -11.80 13.79
C SER A 703 28.81 -10.37 13.95
N GLY A 704 28.12 -9.85 12.94
CA GLY A 704 27.39 -8.58 13.04
C GLY A 704 26.81 -8.11 11.71
N VAL A 705 25.85 -7.19 11.75
CA VAL A 705 25.31 -6.53 10.56
C VAL A 705 25.36 -5.03 10.73
N ILE A 706 25.84 -4.31 9.71
CA ILE A 706 25.79 -2.85 9.64
C ILE A 706 24.95 -2.46 8.42
N VAL A 707 23.89 -1.70 8.66
CA VAL A 707 23.04 -1.11 7.61
C VAL A 707 23.24 0.40 7.62
N ASN A 708 23.87 0.92 6.59
CA ASN A 708 24.04 2.36 6.40
C ASN A 708 22.88 2.95 5.59
N VAL A 709 22.29 4.04 6.03
CA VAL A 709 21.28 4.77 5.26
C VAL A 709 21.97 5.84 4.44
N SER A 710 22.20 5.53 3.16
CA SER A 710 22.72 6.45 2.15
C SER A 710 21.61 7.34 1.58
N SER A 711 21.57 7.58 0.26
CA SER A 711 20.46 8.20 -0.46
C SER A 711 20.57 7.91 -1.96
N ALA A 712 19.44 7.88 -2.67
CA ALA A 712 19.45 7.92 -4.13
C ALA A 712 20.07 9.24 -4.64
N ALA A 713 19.96 10.33 -3.89
CA ALA A 713 20.46 11.66 -4.26
C ALA A 713 21.99 11.81 -4.29
N THR A 714 22.75 10.79 -4.67
CA THR A 714 24.18 10.88 -5.00
C THR A 714 24.46 11.64 -6.29
N ARG A 715 23.43 11.87 -7.13
CA ARG A 715 23.47 12.77 -8.28
C ARG A 715 22.36 13.84 -8.21
N GLY A 716 22.17 14.40 -7.01
CA GLY A 716 21.14 15.42 -6.74
C GLY A 716 21.55 16.86 -7.10
N ILE A 717 20.61 17.64 -7.62
CA ILE A 717 20.78 19.09 -7.81
C ILE A 717 20.51 19.86 -6.52
N HIS A 718 21.11 21.04 -6.41
CA HIS A 718 20.96 21.98 -5.29
C HIS A 718 21.37 21.44 -3.90
N ARG A 719 21.97 20.25 -3.81
CA ARG A 719 22.42 19.63 -2.56
C ARG A 719 23.72 18.83 -2.76
N ILE A 720 24.66 19.40 -3.51
CA ILE A 720 25.89 18.71 -3.93
C ILE A 720 26.76 18.24 -2.75
N PRO A 721 26.98 19.01 -1.65
CA PRO A 721 27.71 18.52 -0.49
C PRO A 721 27.06 17.29 0.17
N TYR A 722 25.73 17.25 0.21
CA TYR A 722 24.98 16.09 0.68
C TYR A 722 25.15 14.89 -0.26
N SER A 723 25.11 15.13 -1.58
CA SER A 723 25.32 14.12 -2.61
C SER A 723 26.70 13.47 -2.47
N ALA A 724 27.74 14.29 -2.24
CA ALA A 724 29.10 13.83 -1.96
C ALA A 724 29.19 13.03 -0.65
N ALA A 725 28.54 13.50 0.42
CA ALA A 725 28.49 12.78 1.70
C ALA A 725 27.88 11.38 1.55
N LYS A 726 26.74 11.26 0.84
CA LYS A 726 26.07 9.97 0.60
C LYS A 726 26.84 9.07 -0.37
N GLY A 727 27.53 9.63 -1.36
CA GLY A 727 28.53 8.90 -2.16
C GLY A 727 29.66 8.32 -1.29
N GLY A 728 30.12 9.08 -0.29
CA GLY A 728 31.08 8.61 0.72
C GLY A 728 30.55 7.44 1.55
N ILE A 729 29.27 7.43 1.91
CA ILE A 729 28.63 6.29 2.60
C ILE A 729 28.63 5.03 1.71
N ASN A 730 28.37 5.18 0.40
CA ASN A 730 28.42 4.06 -0.54
C ASN A 730 29.83 3.45 -0.60
N ALA A 731 30.86 4.29 -0.71
CA ALA A 731 32.25 3.85 -0.69
C ALA A 731 32.65 3.19 0.64
N LEU A 732 32.23 3.78 1.77
CA LEU A 732 32.45 3.23 3.11
C LEU A 732 31.82 1.83 3.25
N THR A 733 30.60 1.68 2.76
CA THR A 733 29.85 0.41 2.81
C THR A 733 30.59 -0.70 2.08
N ALA A 734 31.05 -0.43 0.85
CA ALA A 734 31.82 -1.39 0.07
C ALA A 734 33.15 -1.74 0.73
N SER A 735 33.86 -0.74 1.27
CA SER A 735 35.17 -0.92 1.90
C SER A 735 35.09 -1.74 3.18
N LEU A 736 34.14 -1.42 4.07
CA LEU A 736 33.95 -2.17 5.31
C LEU A 736 33.45 -3.60 5.05
N ALA A 737 32.59 -3.80 4.05
CA ALA A 737 32.17 -5.15 3.67
C ALA A 737 33.37 -5.99 3.21
N PHE A 738 34.24 -5.42 2.37
CA PHE A 738 35.44 -6.11 1.90
C PHE A 738 36.41 -6.43 3.04
N GLU A 739 36.63 -5.51 3.97
CA GLU A 739 37.59 -5.67 5.07
C GLU A 739 37.10 -6.62 6.18
N TYR A 740 35.80 -6.62 6.49
CA TYR A 740 35.26 -7.32 7.67
C TYR A 740 34.43 -8.58 7.36
N ALA A 741 34.32 -8.99 6.08
CA ALA A 741 33.61 -10.22 5.72
C ALA A 741 34.19 -11.47 6.42
N ASP A 742 35.52 -11.59 6.49
CA ASP A 742 36.20 -12.72 7.15
C ASP A 742 35.97 -12.75 8.67
N ALA A 743 35.57 -11.61 9.26
CA ALA A 743 35.16 -11.51 10.65
C ALA A 743 33.67 -11.85 10.86
N GLY A 744 32.97 -12.35 9.84
CA GLY A 744 31.54 -12.69 9.90
C GLY A 744 30.63 -11.46 9.95
N ILE A 745 31.13 -10.28 9.56
CA ILE A 745 30.37 -9.02 9.61
C ILE A 745 29.88 -8.67 8.21
N ARG A 746 28.59 -8.40 8.12
CA ARG A 746 27.92 -8.00 6.89
C ARG A 746 27.71 -6.49 6.90
N VAL A 747 28.17 -5.80 5.86
CA VAL A 747 27.93 -4.36 5.70
C VAL A 747 27.16 -4.13 4.41
N VAL A 748 26.07 -3.36 4.50
CA VAL A 748 25.15 -3.04 3.41
C VAL A 748 24.62 -1.62 3.58
N ALA A 749 24.00 -1.08 2.54
CA ALA A 749 23.33 0.20 2.62
C ALA A 749 21.96 0.19 1.92
N THR A 750 21.05 1.02 2.41
CA THR A 750 19.89 1.48 1.63
C THR A 750 20.17 2.86 1.05
N ALA A 751 19.57 3.18 -0.08
CA ALA A 751 19.62 4.49 -0.71
C ALA A 751 18.19 5.04 -0.87
N PRO A 752 17.62 5.67 0.18
CA PRO A 752 16.29 6.27 0.11
C PRO A 752 16.19 7.40 -0.92
N GLY A 753 15.07 7.44 -1.63
CA GLY A 753 14.63 8.57 -2.45
C GLY A 753 13.83 9.60 -1.66
N GLY A 754 13.09 10.46 -2.37
CA GLY A 754 12.09 11.34 -1.75
C GLY A 754 11.15 10.53 -0.86
N THR A 755 11.01 10.93 0.41
CA THR A 755 10.21 10.19 1.41
C THR A 755 9.22 11.13 2.05
N GLU A 756 7.94 10.78 1.98
CA GLU A 756 6.85 11.42 2.71
C GLU A 756 7.02 11.15 4.20
N ALA A 757 7.05 12.23 4.98
CA ALA A 757 7.18 12.17 6.42
C ALA A 757 6.41 13.33 7.05
N PRO A 758 5.89 13.16 8.28
CA PRO A 758 5.28 14.25 9.02
C PRO A 758 6.24 15.44 9.20
N PRO A 759 5.71 16.64 9.51
CA PRO A 759 6.53 17.79 9.87
C PRO A 759 7.60 17.43 10.91
N ARG A 760 8.83 17.91 10.70
CA ARG A 760 9.96 17.54 11.56
C ARG A 760 9.81 18.16 12.95
N ARG A 761 9.85 17.31 13.97
CA ARG A 761 9.96 17.72 15.37
C ARG A 761 11.36 18.23 15.71
N ILE A 762 12.37 17.70 15.01
CA ILE A 762 13.78 18.07 15.18
C ILE A 762 14.27 18.72 13.88
N PRO A 763 14.51 20.05 13.86
CA PRO A 763 14.99 20.75 12.68
C PRO A 763 16.37 20.25 12.24
N ARG A 764 16.63 20.25 10.92
CA ARG A 764 17.95 19.89 10.38
C ARG A 764 19.02 20.96 10.62
N GLY A 765 18.63 22.16 11.05
CA GLY A 765 19.56 23.27 11.31
C GLY A 765 19.74 24.21 10.12
N GLY A 766 18.77 24.26 9.21
CA GLY A 766 18.69 25.27 8.15
C GLY A 766 17.46 26.13 8.22
N PRO A 767 17.57 27.41 7.80
CA PRO A 767 16.41 28.24 7.64
C PRO A 767 15.53 27.65 6.54
N ASP A 768 14.21 27.75 6.74
CA ASP A 768 13.27 27.52 5.66
C ASP A 768 13.52 28.54 4.53
N PRO A 769 13.23 28.19 3.26
CA PRO A 769 13.44 29.10 2.14
C PRO A 769 12.62 30.38 2.31
N VAL A 770 13.30 31.52 2.51
CA VAL A 770 12.65 32.79 2.87
C VAL A 770 12.42 33.66 1.62
N THR A 771 13.35 33.59 0.67
CA THR A 771 13.28 34.32 -0.60
C THR A 771 12.59 33.49 -1.70
N ASP A 772 12.06 34.16 -2.72
CA ASP A 772 11.48 33.47 -3.89
C ASP A 772 12.53 32.58 -4.57
N GLN A 773 13.77 33.06 -4.66
CA GLN A 773 14.88 32.30 -5.22
C GLN A 773 15.20 31.02 -4.43
N GLU A 774 15.21 31.08 -3.10
CA GLU A 774 15.40 29.89 -2.26
C GLU A 774 14.24 28.90 -2.40
N ARG A 775 13.00 29.41 -2.54
CA ARG A 775 11.82 28.58 -2.83
C ARG A 775 11.93 27.89 -4.18
N GLU A 776 12.39 28.58 -5.21
CA GLU A 776 12.63 27.99 -6.53
C GLU A 776 13.71 26.89 -6.48
N TRP A 777 14.83 27.13 -5.78
CA TRP A 777 15.87 26.10 -5.61
C TRP A 777 15.35 24.88 -4.85
N PHE A 778 14.53 25.12 -3.84
CA PHE A 778 13.87 24.05 -3.09
C PHE A 778 12.86 23.31 -3.99
N GLN A 779 12.02 23.98 -4.77
CA GLN A 779 11.09 23.30 -5.66
C GLN A 779 11.81 22.46 -6.73
N ALA A 780 12.89 22.97 -7.32
CA ALA A 780 13.62 22.26 -8.36
C ALA A 780 14.19 20.90 -7.94
N HIS A 781 14.61 20.73 -6.67
CA HIS A 781 15.07 19.41 -6.20
C HIS A 781 13.90 18.44 -5.96
N ILE A 782 12.71 18.95 -5.61
CA ILE A 782 11.47 18.15 -5.52
C ILE A 782 11.11 17.68 -6.93
N ASP A 783 11.09 18.58 -7.90
CA ASP A 783 10.78 18.28 -9.29
C ASP A 783 11.77 17.27 -9.88
N GLN A 784 13.07 17.39 -9.59
CA GLN A 784 14.06 16.38 -9.96
C GLN A 784 13.72 15.02 -9.33
N THR A 785 13.42 15.00 -8.03
CA THR A 785 13.17 13.76 -7.29
C THR A 785 11.90 13.04 -7.80
N VAL A 786 10.81 13.77 -8.02
CA VAL A 786 9.57 13.22 -8.61
C VAL A 786 9.79 12.85 -10.08
N GLY A 787 10.50 13.68 -10.84
CA GLY A 787 10.76 13.48 -12.26
C GLY A 787 11.66 12.30 -12.56
N SER A 788 12.64 11.98 -11.71
CA SER A 788 13.54 10.83 -11.84
C SER A 788 12.97 9.53 -11.29
N SER A 789 12.14 9.60 -10.24
CA SER A 789 11.37 8.45 -9.74
C SER A 789 10.51 7.87 -10.86
N LEU A 790 10.61 6.55 -11.11
CA LEU A 790 9.76 5.87 -12.08
C LEU A 790 8.31 5.76 -11.58
N LEU A 791 8.12 5.75 -10.26
CA LEU A 791 6.81 5.77 -9.61
C LEU A 791 6.19 7.17 -9.47
N LYS A 792 6.92 8.23 -9.82
CA LYS A 792 6.43 9.63 -9.82
C LYS A 792 5.82 10.10 -8.49
N ARG A 793 6.24 9.50 -7.38
CA ARG A 793 5.87 9.89 -6.02
C ARG A 793 7.02 9.71 -5.05
N TYR A 794 6.86 10.26 -3.86
CA TYR A 794 7.72 9.97 -2.72
C TYR A 794 7.35 8.60 -2.13
N GLY A 795 8.33 7.94 -1.52
CA GLY A 795 8.13 6.73 -0.75
C GLY A 795 7.59 7.01 0.65
N THR A 796 7.03 6.02 1.32
CA THR A 796 6.56 6.15 2.71
C THR A 796 7.66 5.78 3.70
N LEU A 797 7.50 6.19 4.97
CA LEU A 797 8.40 5.77 6.05
C LEU A 797 8.44 4.24 6.22
N ASP A 798 7.31 3.55 6.02
CA ASP A 798 7.23 2.09 6.11
C ASP A 798 8.02 1.42 4.98
N GLU A 799 7.94 1.93 3.74
CA GLU A 799 8.75 1.43 2.61
C GLU A 799 10.26 1.53 2.89
N GLN A 800 10.70 2.63 3.51
CA GLN A 800 12.11 2.82 3.89
C GLN A 800 12.54 1.90 5.04
N ALA A 801 11.73 1.85 6.11
CA ALA A 801 11.98 0.99 7.26
C ALA A 801 11.95 -0.49 6.88
N ALA A 802 11.11 -0.88 5.93
CA ALA A 802 10.97 -2.25 5.51
C ALA A 802 12.24 -2.79 4.85
N ALA A 803 12.84 -2.01 3.94
CA ALA A 803 14.09 -2.35 3.28
C ALA A 803 15.28 -2.40 4.27
N ILE A 804 15.34 -1.47 5.23
CA ILE A 804 16.37 -1.45 6.27
C ILE A 804 16.29 -2.72 7.13
N ALA A 805 15.09 -3.06 7.61
CA ALA A 805 14.88 -4.26 8.43
C ALA A 805 15.15 -5.56 7.65
N PHE A 806 14.78 -5.64 6.37
CA PHE A 806 15.16 -6.78 5.53
C PHE A 806 16.69 -6.95 5.46
N LEU A 807 17.41 -5.88 5.08
CA LEU A 807 18.87 -5.91 4.97
C LEU A 807 19.57 -6.19 6.31
N ALA A 808 18.99 -5.75 7.43
CA ALA A 808 19.48 -6.02 8.78
C ALA A 808 19.33 -7.49 9.21
N SER A 809 18.43 -8.26 8.56
CA SER A 809 18.03 -9.58 9.03
C SER A 809 18.83 -10.74 8.43
N ASP A 810 18.62 -11.94 8.99
CA ASP A 810 19.25 -13.18 8.50
C ASP A 810 18.69 -13.62 7.12
N GLU A 811 17.53 -13.11 6.68
CA GLU A 811 16.99 -13.32 5.33
C GLU A 811 17.91 -12.72 4.24
N ALA A 812 18.66 -11.68 4.58
CA ALA A 812 19.66 -11.05 3.71
C ALA A 812 21.09 -11.56 3.97
N SER A 813 21.25 -12.76 4.57
CA SER A 813 22.55 -13.29 5.02
C SER A 813 23.62 -13.38 3.93
N TYR A 814 23.24 -13.49 2.65
CA TYR A 814 24.17 -13.51 1.52
C TYR A 814 24.32 -12.17 0.78
N VAL A 815 23.79 -11.08 1.33
CA VAL A 815 23.85 -9.73 0.72
C VAL A 815 24.83 -8.84 1.48
N THR A 816 25.99 -8.55 0.91
CA THR A 816 27.00 -7.64 1.47
C THR A 816 27.66 -6.75 0.41
N GLY A 817 28.22 -5.62 0.81
CA GLY A 817 28.90 -4.66 -0.07
C GLY A 817 27.98 -3.92 -1.04
N THR A 818 26.66 -4.14 -0.94
CA THR A 818 25.68 -3.58 -1.86
C THR A 818 24.97 -2.36 -1.28
N VAL A 819 24.52 -1.49 -2.17
CA VAL A 819 23.63 -0.37 -1.88
C VAL A 819 22.30 -0.65 -2.58
N LEU A 820 21.21 -0.76 -1.81
CA LEU A 820 19.87 -1.01 -2.32
C LEU A 820 19.11 0.33 -2.50
N PRO A 821 18.81 0.77 -3.74
CA PRO A 821 17.96 1.94 -3.95
C PRO A 821 16.52 1.67 -3.50
N VAL A 822 15.99 2.57 -2.66
CA VAL A 822 14.60 2.54 -2.17
C VAL A 822 13.96 3.88 -2.55
N ALA A 823 13.82 4.09 -3.86
CA ALA A 823 13.56 5.39 -4.45
C ALA A 823 12.59 5.33 -5.65
N GLY A 824 11.66 4.37 -5.66
CA GLY A 824 10.65 4.25 -6.72
C GLY A 824 11.25 4.05 -8.12
N GLY A 825 12.38 3.36 -8.22
CA GLY A 825 13.10 3.11 -9.49
C GLY A 825 14.17 4.15 -9.84
N ASP A 826 14.32 5.22 -9.04
CA ASP A 826 15.46 6.13 -9.17
C ASP A 826 16.75 5.44 -8.68
N LEU A 827 17.79 5.45 -9.53
CA LEU A 827 19.11 4.88 -9.25
C LEU A 827 20.14 5.97 -8.89
N GLY A 828 19.72 7.22 -8.92
CA GLY A 828 20.44 8.37 -8.37
C GLY A 828 20.69 9.51 -9.33
#